data_AF-A0A944LIW2-F1
#
_entry.id   AF-A0A944LIW2-F1
#
_cell.length_a   1.000
_cell.length_b   1.000
_cell.length_c   1.000
_cell.angle_alpha   90.00
_cell.angle_beta   90.00
_cell.angle_gamma   90.00
#
_symmetry.space_group_name_H-M   'P 1'
#
loop_
_entity.id
_entity.type
_entity.pdbx_description
1 polymer ?
#
loop_
_entity_poly.entity_id
_entity_poly.type
_entity_poly.pdbx_seq_one_letter_code
_entity_poly.pdbx_strand_id
1 'polypeptide(L)'
;MDVQSGFASEALFSGLSLAEPPAAPVSPQAVPEATLNSPFPARFIAEAFAPEVEEAAVFFAELEDEDFVDSLDQLINDAAAHQLADQRNWSSLPAEADSRASLEDWIEPVATEAERALDGFAERLAGQDIYGMPAQEFEQLLEAAGNAGQFAPTGYENFLGGILRAGKKLVSGAVGLVKKGIAAVGKILPVNLLLNKLKGLVRPLLKRVISAAMNRLPASVRPLARKLAAKLGVAEAEVEDHASAEGLAEVFGLEVASLLYAPEAEEELGESFFEVRDYESTDSLTALEAARATFTERLAALPDGSTPTAEVEQFLPAVMAVQPLIKLGISVIGRQRVVKFIADILANLAKGLIGDGPARMLATPVADLGLKVFGFETGAESDRIRAAEAVASTVEGAALRLLELPEAVFEDQLQLAAAAQEAFVDAAAAYLPDRVLHQDLPERETAGDSGVWVLMPRSAKPRYKFRKYTRVFAIPITRQAARAIRWSDGGTLEGHLLDRGVRRWPLEAEVDLYEAIPGTQFGHLTQDEATDEALAADSSEFQLLTPDIAGLLLREPALGKTAASGPAGGRAMGRARPQVGRRYFRIRSAALGRVNRAKRLARRLRVIMEPSKRRLRVQLRLSERQAQQILAMLQPSSPTARRDLPSVLAALRQLYEPRLPQILAARMVRHALAKDAAEAAAPVEALLKALAGSLSKFLTQRAAQLAAAVAEPANGVTISITFQDLTKEKLVSTVQLPEVAVQAGWKSSGQ
;
A
#
# COMPACT_ATOMS: atom_id res chain seq x y z
N MET A 1 -48.58 10.24 -34.74
CA MET A 1 -49.62 9.68 -35.62
C MET A 1 -48.90 9.26 -36.89
N ASP A 2 -48.47 8.01 -36.92
CA ASP A 2 -47.60 7.47 -37.96
C ASP A 2 -48.40 6.89 -39.12
N VAL A 3 -47.88 7.12 -40.33
CA VAL A 3 -48.41 6.66 -41.61
C VAL A 3 -47.48 5.56 -42.15
N GLN A 4 -48.08 4.37 -42.29
CA GLN A 4 -47.91 3.34 -43.32
C GLN A 4 -46.53 3.06 -44.00
N SER A 5 -46.02 1.86 -43.67
CA SER A 5 -45.69 0.70 -44.54
C SER A 5 -45.19 0.90 -45.98
N GLY A 6 -44.05 0.25 -46.28
CA GLY A 6 -43.64 -0.18 -47.62
C GLY A 6 -42.83 -1.49 -47.55
N PHE A 7 -43.38 -2.56 -48.13
CA PHE A 7 -42.78 -3.88 -48.36
C PHE A 7 -41.90 -3.89 -49.63
N ALA A 8 -40.82 -4.68 -49.66
CA ALA A 8 -40.42 -5.51 -50.82
C ALA A 8 -39.30 -6.51 -50.47
N SER A 9 -39.61 -7.79 -50.66
CA SER A 9 -38.78 -8.98 -50.89
C SER A 9 -37.94 -8.85 -52.19
N GLU A 10 -36.82 -9.54 -52.45
CA GLU A 10 -36.61 -10.98 -52.76
C GLU A 10 -35.12 -11.10 -53.23
N ALA A 11 -34.27 -12.00 -52.70
CA ALA A 11 -33.89 -13.34 -53.21
C ALA A 11 -32.60 -13.43 -54.06
N LEU A 12 -32.03 -14.66 -54.10
CA LEU A 12 -30.88 -15.22 -54.85
C LEU A 12 -29.56 -15.24 -54.04
N PHE A 13 -29.02 -16.38 -53.59
CA PHE A 13 -28.74 -17.61 -54.33
C PHE A 13 -28.86 -18.88 -53.45
N SER A 14 -29.54 -19.89 -54.00
CA SER A 14 -29.42 -21.29 -53.62
C SER A 14 -28.40 -21.99 -54.53
N GLY A 15 -27.63 -22.94 -53.99
CA GLY A 15 -27.06 -24.03 -54.78
C GLY A 15 -25.74 -24.60 -54.26
N LEU A 16 -25.69 -25.95 -54.19
CA LEU A 16 -24.59 -26.86 -53.83
C LEU A 16 -24.46 -27.14 -52.32
N SER A 17 -24.44 -28.38 -51.82
CA SER A 17 -24.75 -29.72 -52.33
C SER A 17 -24.86 -30.61 -51.09
N LEU A 18 -25.76 -31.60 -51.09
CA LEU A 18 -25.84 -32.65 -50.07
C LEU A 18 -24.48 -33.35 -49.90
N ALA A 19 -23.99 -33.38 -48.66
CA ALA A 19 -23.02 -34.36 -48.18
C ALA A 19 -23.57 -35.01 -46.89
N GLU A 20 -23.35 -36.31 -46.86
CA GLU A 20 -23.82 -37.37 -45.96
C GLU A 20 -23.49 -37.11 -44.46
N PRO A 21 -24.36 -37.53 -43.52
CA PRO A 21 -24.11 -37.28 -42.10
C PRO A 21 -23.02 -38.23 -41.55
N PRO A 22 -22.01 -37.73 -40.82
CA PRO A 22 -21.07 -38.62 -40.15
C PRO A 22 -21.74 -39.27 -38.92
N ALA A 23 -21.35 -40.52 -38.69
CA ALA A 23 -21.84 -41.40 -37.65
C ALA A 23 -21.62 -40.86 -36.22
N ALA A 24 -22.43 -41.39 -35.30
CA ALA A 24 -22.44 -41.11 -33.87
C ALA A 24 -21.03 -41.12 -33.22
N PRO A 25 -20.79 -40.27 -32.21
CA PRO A 25 -19.51 -40.24 -31.51
C PRO A 25 -19.27 -41.55 -30.76
N VAL A 26 -18.23 -42.25 -31.20
CA VAL A 26 -17.67 -43.42 -30.53
C VAL A 26 -17.13 -42.98 -29.16
N SER A 27 -17.47 -43.74 -28.13
CA SER A 27 -16.96 -43.57 -26.76
C SER A 27 -15.44 -43.37 -26.75
N PRO A 28 -14.89 -42.42 -25.97
CA PRO A 28 -13.44 -42.28 -25.85
C PRO A 28 -12.89 -43.55 -25.20
N GLN A 29 -12.15 -44.33 -26.00
CA GLN A 29 -11.26 -45.35 -25.49
C GLN A 29 -10.28 -44.70 -24.52
N ALA A 30 -10.16 -45.31 -23.34
CA ALA A 30 -9.17 -44.94 -22.34
C ALA A 30 -7.78 -44.92 -22.98
N VAL A 31 -7.23 -43.71 -23.12
CA VAL A 31 -5.81 -43.51 -23.41
C VAL A 31 -5.06 -44.10 -22.21
N PRO A 32 -4.11 -45.03 -22.41
CA PRO A 32 -3.30 -45.52 -21.31
C PRO A 32 -2.60 -44.33 -20.68
N GLU A 33 -2.69 -44.21 -19.36
CA GLU A 33 -2.01 -43.19 -18.56
C GLU A 33 -0.54 -43.15 -18.99
N ALA A 34 -0.20 -42.12 -19.78
CA ALA A 34 1.17 -41.77 -20.02
C ALA A 34 1.71 -41.28 -18.67
N THR A 35 2.34 -42.19 -17.94
CA THR A 35 3.22 -41.86 -16.83
C THR A 35 4.24 -40.85 -17.35
N LEU A 36 4.01 -39.58 -17.05
CA LEU A 36 4.96 -38.50 -17.27
C LEU A 36 6.18 -38.82 -16.42
N ASN A 37 7.15 -39.52 -17.01
CA ASN A 37 8.50 -39.60 -16.52
C ASN A 37 9.11 -38.20 -16.63
N SER A 38 8.82 -37.39 -15.62
CA SER A 38 9.50 -36.12 -15.37
C SER A 38 11.02 -36.38 -15.31
N PRO A 39 11.85 -35.55 -15.96
CA PRO A 39 13.31 -35.64 -15.85
C PRO A 39 13.82 -35.24 -14.46
N PHE A 40 12.93 -34.77 -13.57
CA PHE A 40 13.25 -34.49 -12.18
C PHE A 40 13.08 -35.77 -11.35
N PRO A 41 14.06 -36.16 -10.51
CA PRO A 41 13.93 -37.31 -9.63
C PRO A 41 12.64 -37.22 -8.79
N ALA A 42 11.88 -38.32 -8.66
CA ALA A 42 10.65 -38.41 -7.86
C ALA A 42 10.81 -37.93 -6.39
N ARG A 43 12.06 -37.86 -5.91
CA ARG A 43 12.45 -37.28 -4.62
C ARG A 43 12.13 -35.77 -4.49
N PHE A 44 12.14 -34.99 -5.57
CA PHE A 44 11.73 -33.57 -5.54
C PHE A 44 10.21 -33.37 -5.46
N ILE A 45 9.43 -34.34 -5.94
CA ILE A 45 7.95 -34.28 -5.89
C ILE A 45 7.44 -34.81 -4.54
N ALA A 46 8.12 -35.81 -3.96
CA ALA A 46 7.80 -36.32 -2.63
C ALA A 46 8.14 -35.34 -1.49
N GLU A 47 9.16 -34.48 -1.66
CA GLU A 47 9.56 -33.47 -0.68
C GLU A 47 8.48 -32.38 -0.50
N ALA A 48 7.77 -32.02 -1.57
CA ALA A 48 6.68 -31.03 -1.51
C ALA A 48 5.43 -31.49 -0.72
N PHE A 49 5.36 -32.78 -0.35
CA PHE A 49 4.27 -33.37 0.45
C PHE A 49 4.76 -33.98 1.78
N ALA A 50 5.96 -33.61 2.24
CA ALA A 50 6.41 -34.00 3.57
C ALA A 50 5.58 -33.29 4.65
N PRO A 51 5.19 -33.95 5.76
CA PRO A 51 4.43 -33.32 6.84
C PRO A 51 5.15 -32.09 7.44
N GLU A 52 6.48 -32.05 7.37
CA GLU A 52 7.31 -30.90 7.77
C GLU A 52 7.04 -29.65 6.93
N VAL A 53 6.66 -29.80 5.65
CA VAL A 53 6.34 -28.71 4.73
C VAL A 53 4.98 -28.07 5.05
N GLU A 54 3.98 -28.88 5.40
CA GLU A 54 2.70 -28.36 5.90
C GLU A 54 2.87 -27.61 7.24
N GLU A 55 3.69 -28.14 8.15
CA GLU A 55 4.01 -27.46 9.42
C GLU A 55 4.75 -26.14 9.21
N ALA A 56 5.69 -26.09 8.27
CA ALA A 56 6.40 -24.87 7.87
C ALA A 56 5.45 -23.81 7.32
N ALA A 57 4.53 -24.19 6.42
CA ALA A 57 3.52 -23.27 5.87
C ALA A 57 2.56 -22.75 6.94
N VAL A 58 2.15 -23.61 7.88
CA VAL A 58 1.32 -23.24 9.02
C VAL A 58 2.07 -22.27 9.95
N PHE A 59 3.34 -22.53 10.26
CA PHE A 59 4.16 -21.63 11.08
C PHE A 59 4.39 -20.29 10.40
N PHE A 60 4.67 -20.28 9.10
CA PHE A 60 4.82 -19.05 8.31
C PHE A 60 3.56 -18.19 8.36
N ALA A 61 2.39 -18.82 8.22
CA ALA A 61 1.11 -18.14 8.38
C ALA A 61 0.92 -17.55 9.79
N GLU A 62 1.39 -18.24 10.83
CA GLU A 62 1.38 -17.68 12.19
C GLU A 62 2.27 -16.46 12.33
N LEU A 63 3.37 -16.34 11.58
CA LEU A 63 4.28 -15.20 11.63
C LEU A 63 3.66 -13.90 11.09
N GLU A 64 2.68 -13.98 10.20
CA GLU A 64 2.01 -12.81 9.64
C GLU A 64 1.44 -11.90 10.74
N ASP A 65 1.88 -10.63 10.74
CA ASP A 65 1.46 -9.64 11.72
C ASP A 65 1.19 -8.28 11.05
N GLU A 66 -0.08 -7.89 11.01
CA GLU A 66 -0.51 -6.60 10.45
C GLU A 66 0.08 -5.39 11.18
N ASP A 67 0.25 -5.47 12.51
CA ASP A 67 0.83 -4.36 13.28
C ASP A 67 2.34 -4.21 12.93
N PHE A 68 3.01 -5.32 12.59
CA PHE A 68 4.39 -5.30 12.12
C PHE A 68 4.51 -4.72 10.71
N VAL A 69 3.60 -5.10 9.80
CA VAL A 69 3.51 -4.49 8.46
C VAL A 69 3.30 -2.98 8.56
N ASP A 70 2.39 -2.52 9.41
CA ASP A 70 2.17 -1.08 9.62
C ASP A 70 3.41 -0.38 10.18
N SER A 71 4.16 -1.03 11.07
CA SER A 71 5.40 -0.48 11.62
C SER A 71 6.52 -0.39 10.57
N LEU A 72 6.60 -1.35 9.64
CA LEU A 72 7.53 -1.30 8.51
C LEU A 72 7.14 -0.21 7.52
N ASP A 73 5.84 -0.04 7.22
CA ASP A 73 5.36 1.07 6.38
C ASP A 73 5.70 2.42 7.02
N GLN A 74 5.51 2.56 8.33
CA GLN A 74 5.91 3.75 9.06
C GLN A 74 7.43 4.00 8.94
N LEU A 75 8.27 2.98 9.15
CA LEU A 75 9.73 3.10 9.01
C LEU A 75 10.16 3.48 7.59
N ILE A 76 9.57 2.89 6.55
CA ILE A 76 9.84 3.25 5.15
C ILE A 76 9.50 4.73 4.91
N ASN A 77 8.35 5.18 5.41
CA ASN A 77 7.93 6.57 5.25
C ASN A 77 8.78 7.55 6.09
N ASP A 78 9.16 7.20 7.31
CA ASP A 78 10.05 8.01 8.15
C ASP A 78 11.45 8.09 7.51
N ALA A 79 11.98 7.00 6.95
CA ALA A 79 13.24 6.97 6.22
C ALA A 79 13.19 7.81 4.93
N ALA A 80 12.11 7.72 4.16
CA ALA A 80 11.91 8.53 2.96
C ALA A 80 11.82 10.03 3.29
N ALA A 81 11.13 10.37 4.39
CA ALA A 81 11.08 11.73 4.91
C ALA A 81 12.46 12.23 5.34
N HIS A 82 13.22 11.42 6.08
CA HIS A 82 14.58 11.74 6.50
C HIS A 82 15.52 11.95 5.32
N GLN A 83 15.46 11.06 4.32
CA GLN A 83 16.28 11.17 3.11
C GLN A 83 16.03 12.50 2.38
N LEU A 84 14.76 12.89 2.24
CA LEU A 84 14.40 14.13 1.56
C LEU A 84 14.79 15.37 2.38
N ALA A 85 14.65 15.31 3.71
CA ALA A 85 15.07 16.38 4.62
C ALA A 85 16.59 16.56 4.60
N ASP A 86 17.35 15.46 4.67
CA ASP A 86 18.81 15.50 4.65
C ASP A 86 19.31 16.10 3.33
N GLN A 87 18.75 15.66 2.18
CA GLN A 87 19.10 16.20 0.85
C GLN A 87 18.96 17.72 0.71
N ARG A 88 18.13 18.39 1.52
CA ARG A 88 18.03 19.86 1.53
C ARG A 88 19.27 20.55 2.10
N ASN A 89 19.98 19.88 3.00
CA ASN A 89 21.12 20.42 3.70
C ASN A 89 22.41 20.35 2.85
N TRP A 90 22.42 19.57 1.78
CA TRP A 90 23.59 19.40 0.91
C TRP A 90 23.64 20.45 -0.20
N SER A 91 24.79 21.09 -0.36
CA SER A 91 25.05 22.07 -1.44
C SER A 91 25.34 21.41 -2.80
N SER A 92 25.83 20.17 -2.79
CA SER A 92 26.02 19.30 -3.97
C SER A 92 25.25 18.01 -3.80
N LEU A 93 24.95 17.31 -4.90
CA LEU A 93 24.32 15.99 -4.84
C LEU A 93 25.22 15.08 -3.98
N PRO A 94 24.76 14.61 -2.80
CA PRO A 94 25.51 13.59 -2.07
C PRO A 94 25.65 12.39 -2.98
N ALA A 95 26.82 11.75 -2.96
CA ALA A 95 26.93 10.46 -3.59
C ALA A 95 25.88 9.55 -2.95
N GLU A 96 25.37 8.60 -3.72
CA GLU A 96 24.34 7.73 -3.20
C GLU A 96 24.82 6.94 -1.96
N ALA A 97 26.11 6.59 -1.94
CA ALA A 97 26.77 6.01 -0.79
C ALA A 97 26.63 6.90 0.46
N ASP A 98 26.75 8.22 0.33
CA ASP A 98 26.61 9.17 1.43
C ASP A 98 25.15 9.25 1.92
N SER A 99 24.19 9.27 0.97
CA SER A 99 22.75 9.25 1.32
C SER A 99 22.36 7.97 2.05
N ARG A 100 22.95 6.84 1.65
CA ARG A 100 22.74 5.56 2.32
C ARG A 100 23.41 5.53 3.70
N ALA A 101 24.65 5.98 3.81
CA ALA A 101 25.35 6.07 5.09
C ALA A 101 24.58 6.94 6.10
N SER A 102 24.06 8.09 5.66
CA SER A 102 23.20 8.96 6.49
C SER A 102 21.93 8.24 6.99
N LEU A 103 21.28 7.43 6.14
CA LEU A 103 20.13 6.63 6.55
C LEU A 103 20.51 5.45 7.46
N GLU A 104 21.67 4.84 7.24
CA GLU A 104 22.22 3.78 8.11
C GLU A 104 22.52 4.34 9.51
N ASP A 105 23.15 5.51 9.60
CA ASP A 105 23.41 6.21 10.87
C ASP A 105 22.10 6.59 11.58
N TRP A 106 21.09 7.03 10.84
CA TRP A 106 19.77 7.38 11.39
C TRP A 106 19.02 6.16 11.95
N ILE A 107 19.12 4.99 11.30
CA ILE A 107 18.39 3.78 11.71
C ILE A 107 19.15 2.94 12.76
N GLU A 108 20.45 3.18 12.94
CA GLU A 108 21.32 2.44 13.87
C GLU A 108 20.80 2.39 15.32
N PRO A 109 20.20 3.46 15.89
CA PRO A 109 19.59 3.39 17.21
C PRO A 109 18.45 2.37 17.29
N VAL A 110 17.66 2.24 16.22
CA VAL A 110 16.55 1.26 16.13
C VAL A 110 17.11 -0.16 16.05
N ALA A 111 18.17 -0.36 15.25
CA ALA A 111 18.88 -1.63 15.16
C ALA A 111 19.41 -2.06 16.54
N THR A 112 20.12 -1.16 17.22
CA THR A 112 20.70 -1.40 18.55
C THR A 112 19.62 -1.70 19.59
N GLU A 113 18.50 -0.98 19.59
CA GLU A 113 17.39 -1.22 20.52
C GLU A 113 16.71 -2.58 20.26
N ALA A 114 16.53 -2.97 19.00
CA ALA A 114 15.99 -4.28 18.62
C ALA A 114 16.93 -5.44 19.01
N GLU A 115 18.23 -5.30 18.75
CA GLU A 115 19.26 -6.27 19.15
C GLU A 115 19.30 -6.43 20.67
N ARG A 116 19.30 -5.32 21.41
CA ARG A 116 19.27 -5.32 22.87
C ARG A 116 17.99 -5.94 23.44
N ALA A 117 16.85 -5.71 22.79
CA ALA A 117 15.59 -6.32 23.19
C ALA A 117 15.62 -7.85 23.03
N LEU A 118 16.23 -8.35 21.93
CA LEU A 118 16.43 -9.78 21.71
C LEU A 118 17.45 -10.40 22.67
N ASP A 119 18.55 -9.70 22.98
CA ASP A 119 19.52 -10.14 23.98
C ASP A 119 18.87 -10.27 25.35
N GLY A 120 18.13 -9.25 25.79
CA GLY A 120 17.40 -9.28 27.06
C GLY A 120 16.31 -10.35 27.11
N PHE A 121 15.71 -10.69 25.96
CA PHE A 121 14.78 -11.81 25.83
C PHE A 121 15.50 -13.16 25.95
N ALA A 122 16.64 -13.33 25.28
CA ALA A 122 17.44 -14.55 25.33
C ALA A 122 18.04 -14.82 26.72
N GLU A 123 18.59 -13.79 27.39
CA GLU A 123 19.14 -13.90 28.74
C GLU A 123 18.11 -14.40 29.76
N ARG A 124 16.85 -13.96 29.65
CA ARG A 124 15.76 -14.40 30.52
C ARG A 124 15.38 -15.86 30.30
N LEU A 125 15.54 -16.37 29.08
CA LEU A 125 15.26 -17.76 28.73
C LEU A 125 16.43 -18.69 29.08
N ALA A 126 17.67 -18.20 29.03
CA ALA A 126 18.88 -19.00 29.22
C ALA A 126 18.97 -19.71 30.59
N GLY A 127 18.29 -19.19 31.63
CA GLY A 127 18.27 -19.75 32.98
C GLY A 127 17.09 -20.67 33.30
N GLN A 128 16.22 -20.98 32.32
CA GLN A 128 14.94 -21.64 32.56
C GLN A 128 14.86 -22.97 31.80
N ASP A 129 14.25 -23.99 32.41
CA ASP A 129 13.99 -25.27 31.73
C ASP A 129 12.74 -25.18 30.84
N ILE A 130 12.92 -24.52 29.69
CA ILE A 130 11.84 -24.25 28.73
C ILE A 130 11.26 -25.52 28.07
N TYR A 131 12.01 -26.63 28.08
CA TYR A 131 11.57 -27.88 27.45
C TYR A 131 10.79 -28.78 28.41
N GLY A 132 11.14 -28.77 29.70
CA GLY A 132 10.42 -29.48 30.76
C GLY A 132 9.17 -28.77 31.28
N MET A 133 9.04 -27.47 31.01
CA MET A 133 7.94 -26.64 31.53
C MET A 133 6.57 -26.94 30.88
N PRO A 134 5.47 -26.96 31.67
CA PRO A 134 4.11 -27.08 31.13
C PRO A 134 3.77 -25.90 30.21
N ALA A 135 2.97 -26.16 29.17
CA ALA A 135 2.71 -25.19 28.10
C ALA A 135 2.19 -23.83 28.60
N GLN A 136 1.35 -23.84 29.64
CA GLN A 136 0.78 -22.62 30.21
C GLN A 136 1.81 -21.76 30.96
N GLU A 137 2.70 -22.37 31.74
CA GLU A 137 3.77 -21.66 32.43
C GLU A 137 4.78 -21.11 31.41
N PHE A 138 5.03 -21.86 30.34
CA PHE A 138 5.90 -21.44 29.25
C PHE A 138 5.34 -20.22 28.50
N GLU A 139 4.05 -20.21 28.18
CA GLU A 139 3.40 -19.04 27.59
C GLU A 139 3.47 -17.81 28.52
N GLN A 140 3.25 -17.99 29.83
CA GLN A 140 3.37 -16.91 30.81
C GLN A 140 4.80 -16.37 30.92
N LEU A 141 5.80 -17.26 30.87
CA LEU A 141 7.21 -16.90 30.88
C LEU A 141 7.58 -16.11 29.62
N LEU A 142 7.16 -16.57 28.44
CA LEU A 142 7.37 -15.84 27.19
C LEU A 142 6.73 -14.45 27.23
N GLU A 143 5.51 -14.34 27.77
CA GLU A 143 4.85 -13.06 27.94
C GLU A 143 5.61 -12.13 28.89
N ALA A 144 6.00 -12.62 30.06
CA ALA A 144 6.79 -11.86 31.02
C ALA A 144 8.15 -11.41 30.44
N ALA A 145 8.82 -12.32 29.72
CA ALA A 145 10.11 -12.05 29.11
C ALA A 145 10.01 -11.02 27.97
N GLY A 146 8.91 -10.98 27.22
CA GLY A 146 8.70 -10.00 26.15
C GLY A 146 8.16 -8.63 26.60
N ASN A 147 7.56 -8.53 27.79
CA ASN A 147 6.92 -7.30 28.27
C ASN A 147 7.83 -6.43 29.17
N ALA A 148 8.91 -6.97 29.73
CA ALA A 148 9.71 -6.29 30.75
C ALA A 148 10.79 -5.34 30.20
N GLY A 149 10.47 -4.64 29.11
CA GLY A 149 11.19 -3.46 28.65
C GLY A 149 10.15 -2.48 28.15
N GLN A 150 9.74 -1.51 28.99
CA GLN A 150 9.18 -0.28 28.43
C GLN A 150 10.30 0.27 27.55
N PHE A 151 10.15 0.10 26.24
CA PHE A 151 11.05 0.70 25.26
C PHE A 151 11.24 2.16 25.62
N ALA A 152 12.42 2.71 25.33
CA ALA A 152 12.56 4.16 25.46
C ALA A 152 11.43 4.83 24.65
N PRO A 153 11.01 6.08 24.95
CA PRO A 153 9.96 6.74 24.20
C PRO A 153 10.47 7.08 22.78
N THR A 154 10.65 6.05 21.95
CA THR A 154 11.09 6.09 20.57
C THR A 154 9.86 5.75 19.74
N GLY A 155 9.65 6.43 18.62
CA GLY A 155 8.45 6.27 17.78
C GLY A 155 8.29 4.90 17.09
N TYR A 156 9.04 3.88 17.53
CA TYR A 156 9.25 2.59 16.89
C TYR A 156 8.85 1.38 17.76
N GLU A 157 8.17 1.60 18.90
CA GLU A 157 7.71 0.53 19.81
C GLU A 157 6.95 -0.60 19.08
N ASN A 158 6.15 -0.25 18.07
CA ASN A 158 5.39 -1.23 17.28
C ASN A 158 6.30 -2.16 16.46
N PHE A 159 7.40 -1.63 15.93
CA PHE A 159 8.39 -2.41 15.19
C PHE A 159 9.13 -3.36 16.13
N LEU A 160 9.64 -2.85 17.26
CA LEU A 160 10.32 -3.65 18.28
C LEU A 160 9.40 -4.74 18.85
N GLY A 161 8.14 -4.39 19.10
CA GLY A 161 7.11 -5.35 19.50
C GLY A 161 6.86 -6.43 18.45
N GLY A 162 6.90 -6.09 17.15
CA GLY A 162 6.81 -7.06 16.06
C GLY A 162 7.98 -8.04 16.02
N ILE A 163 9.21 -7.54 16.17
CA ILE A 163 10.43 -8.39 16.24
C ILE A 163 10.37 -9.34 17.44
N LEU A 164 10.00 -8.85 18.62
CA LEU A 164 9.85 -9.70 19.80
C LEU A 164 8.72 -10.73 19.64
N ARG A 165 7.61 -10.37 18.96
CA ARG A 165 6.54 -11.34 18.65
C ARG A 165 7.05 -12.43 17.71
N ALA A 166 7.86 -12.09 16.71
CA ALA A 166 8.51 -13.08 15.86
C ALA A 166 9.45 -13.98 16.69
N GLY A 167 10.22 -13.41 17.63
CA GLY A 167 11.03 -14.15 18.60
C GLY A 167 10.20 -15.12 19.45
N LYS A 168 9.13 -14.65 20.09
CA LYS A 168 8.20 -15.50 20.87
C LYS A 168 7.65 -16.66 20.03
N LYS A 169 7.24 -16.39 18.78
CA LYS A 169 6.73 -17.42 17.85
C LYS A 169 7.82 -18.42 17.48
N LEU A 170 9.04 -17.97 17.19
CA LEU A 170 10.18 -18.84 16.90
C LEU A 170 10.50 -19.78 18.06
N VAL A 171 10.57 -19.26 19.30
CA VAL A 171 10.81 -20.09 20.49
C VAL A 171 9.66 -21.07 20.72
N SER A 172 8.41 -20.63 20.55
CA SER A 172 7.23 -21.50 20.69
C SER A 172 7.20 -22.61 19.64
N GLY A 173 7.55 -22.28 18.39
CA GLY A 173 7.67 -23.25 17.30
C GLY A 173 8.76 -24.29 17.60
N ALA A 174 9.94 -23.85 18.03
CA ALA A 174 11.03 -24.75 18.41
C ALA A 174 10.64 -25.69 19.54
N VAL A 175 10.08 -25.17 20.64
CA VAL A 175 9.60 -26.00 21.77
C VAL A 175 8.48 -26.95 21.32
N GLY A 176 7.60 -26.50 20.41
CA GLY A 176 6.56 -27.33 19.80
C GLY A 176 7.10 -28.52 19.03
N LEU A 177 8.14 -28.33 18.21
CA LEU A 177 8.80 -29.42 17.47
C LEU A 177 9.44 -30.44 18.42
N VAL A 178 10.12 -29.98 19.48
CA VAL A 178 10.69 -30.86 20.50
C VAL A 178 9.59 -31.69 21.18
N LYS A 179 8.50 -31.05 21.61
CA LYS A 179 7.38 -31.73 22.29
C LYS A 179 6.64 -32.72 21.39
N LYS A 180 6.57 -32.47 20.08
CA LYS A 180 5.97 -33.38 19.09
C LYS A 180 6.84 -34.58 18.75
N GLY A 181 8.08 -34.65 19.24
CA GLY A 181 8.99 -35.76 18.93
C GLY A 181 9.44 -35.77 17.47
N ILE A 182 9.27 -34.67 16.72
CA ILE A 182 9.81 -34.44 15.36
C ILE A 182 11.32 -34.13 15.46
N ALA A 183 11.96 -34.61 16.53
CA ALA A 183 13.39 -34.57 16.71
C ALA A 183 14.04 -35.55 15.72
N ALA A 184 14.10 -35.16 14.45
CA ALA A 184 15.04 -35.74 13.51
C ALA A 184 16.45 -35.49 14.06
N VAL A 185 16.97 -36.50 14.77
CA VAL A 185 18.38 -36.78 15.04
C VAL A 185 19.26 -35.54 15.27
N GLY A 186 19.31 -35.03 16.50
CA GLY A 186 20.47 -34.27 17.01
C GLY A 186 20.67 -32.82 16.54
N LYS A 187 19.74 -32.21 15.77
CA LYS A 187 19.90 -30.86 15.20
C LYS A 187 19.00 -29.77 15.82
N ILE A 188 18.49 -29.96 17.03
CA ILE A 188 17.71 -28.91 17.72
C ILE A 188 18.68 -27.81 18.15
N LEU A 189 18.68 -26.69 17.42
CA LEU A 189 19.46 -25.51 17.78
C LEU A 189 18.99 -25.00 19.16
N PRO A 190 19.90 -24.71 20.10
CA PRO A 190 19.53 -24.07 21.36
C PRO A 190 18.73 -22.80 21.10
N VAL A 191 17.71 -22.53 21.93
CA VAL A 191 16.87 -21.33 21.78
C VAL A 191 17.70 -20.05 21.75
N ASN A 192 18.78 -19.98 22.53
CA ASN A 192 19.72 -18.86 22.48
C ASN A 192 20.39 -18.70 21.11
N LEU A 193 20.73 -19.80 20.44
CA LEU A 193 21.29 -19.77 19.10
C LEU A 193 20.25 -19.31 18.07
N LEU A 194 19.01 -19.77 18.17
CA LEU A 194 17.91 -19.31 17.31
C LEU A 194 17.63 -17.81 17.48
N LEU A 195 17.62 -17.32 18.72
CA LEU A 195 17.43 -15.89 19.01
C LEU A 195 18.62 -15.05 18.55
N ASN A 196 19.86 -15.56 18.64
CA ASN A 196 21.04 -14.92 18.06
C ASN A 196 20.96 -14.87 16.52
N LYS A 197 20.44 -15.91 15.87
CA LYS A 197 20.19 -15.88 14.42
C LYS A 197 19.09 -14.89 14.05
N LEU A 198 17.98 -14.85 14.80
CA LEU A 198 16.93 -13.84 14.63
C LEU A 198 17.48 -12.42 14.82
N LYS A 199 18.35 -12.20 15.80
CA LYS A 199 19.08 -10.94 15.99
C LYS A 199 19.90 -10.59 14.75
N GLY A 200 20.57 -11.56 14.14
CA GLY A 200 21.28 -11.40 12.86
C GLY A 200 20.39 -10.94 11.69
N LEU A 201 19.07 -11.17 11.74
CA LEU A 201 18.12 -10.75 10.69
C LEU A 201 17.65 -9.30 10.82
N VAL A 202 17.85 -8.65 11.98
CA VAL A 202 17.38 -7.27 12.24
C VAL A 202 18.03 -6.28 11.29
N ARG A 203 19.37 -6.29 11.18
CA ARG A 203 20.11 -5.36 10.31
C ARG A 203 19.80 -5.55 8.82
N PRO A 204 19.76 -6.78 8.27
CA PRO A 204 19.29 -7.01 6.90
C PRO A 204 17.89 -6.46 6.62
N LEU A 205 16.95 -6.64 7.55
CA LEU A 205 15.60 -6.08 7.42
C LEU A 205 15.62 -4.55 7.34
N LEU A 206 16.37 -3.89 8.23
CA LEU A 206 16.49 -2.43 8.24
C LEU A 206 17.20 -1.90 6.98
N LYS A 207 18.21 -2.62 6.46
CA LYS A 207 18.83 -2.30 5.16
C LYS A 207 17.84 -2.40 3.99
N ARG A 208 16.92 -3.36 4.03
CA ARG A 208 15.83 -3.46 3.04
C ARG A 208 14.80 -2.34 3.18
N VAL A 209 14.50 -1.91 4.41
CA VAL A 209 13.66 -0.72 4.66
C VAL A 209 14.29 0.53 4.06
N ILE A 210 15.59 0.75 4.27
CA ILE A 210 16.35 1.85 3.65
C ILE A 210 16.26 1.74 2.12
N SER A 211 16.51 0.56 1.57
CA SER A 211 16.44 0.33 0.12
C SER A 211 15.05 0.64 -0.43
N ALA A 212 14.00 0.20 0.25
CA ALA A 212 12.60 0.48 -0.12
C ALA A 212 12.28 1.98 -0.05
N ALA A 213 12.76 2.69 0.97
CA ALA A 213 12.60 4.14 1.10
C ALA A 213 13.30 4.91 -0.02
N MET A 214 14.47 4.42 -0.45
CA MET A 214 15.20 4.93 -1.62
C MET A 214 14.57 4.53 -2.97
N ASN A 215 13.43 3.82 -2.96
CA ASN A 215 12.78 3.22 -4.14
C ASN A 215 13.67 2.24 -4.91
N ARG A 216 14.65 1.63 -4.25
CA ARG A 216 15.39 0.50 -4.82
C ARG A 216 14.58 -0.76 -4.61
N LEU A 217 14.16 -1.36 -5.72
CA LEU A 217 13.58 -2.70 -5.72
C LEU A 217 14.72 -3.70 -5.57
N PRO A 218 14.84 -4.47 -4.48
CA PRO A 218 15.70 -5.64 -4.50
C PRO A 218 15.00 -6.72 -5.33
N ALA A 219 15.05 -6.58 -6.67
CA ALA A 219 14.69 -7.64 -7.60
C ALA A 219 15.53 -8.92 -7.35
N SER A 220 16.66 -8.77 -6.66
CA SER A 220 17.53 -9.82 -6.14
C SER A 220 16.87 -10.75 -5.10
N VAL A 221 15.84 -10.29 -4.38
CA VAL A 221 15.18 -11.09 -3.33
C VAL A 221 14.12 -12.03 -3.91
N ARG A 222 13.59 -11.76 -5.11
CA ARG A 222 12.61 -12.63 -5.81
C ARG A 222 13.05 -14.09 -5.93
N PRO A 223 14.23 -14.41 -6.51
CA PRO A 223 14.65 -15.81 -6.63
C PRO A 223 14.93 -16.46 -5.28
N LEU A 224 15.33 -15.67 -4.27
CA LEU A 224 15.58 -16.15 -2.92
C LEU A 224 14.28 -16.52 -2.19
N ALA A 225 13.32 -15.60 -2.21
CA ALA A 225 11.99 -15.80 -1.64
C ALA A 225 11.27 -16.95 -2.34
N ARG A 226 11.38 -17.10 -3.66
CA ARG A 226 10.84 -18.26 -4.40
C ARG A 226 11.48 -19.58 -3.98
N LYS A 227 12.81 -19.62 -3.83
CA LYS A 227 13.50 -20.83 -3.35
C LYS A 227 13.10 -21.20 -1.92
N LEU A 228 12.95 -20.22 -1.04
CA LEU A 228 12.47 -20.43 0.33
C LEU A 228 11.02 -20.86 0.37
N ALA A 229 10.13 -20.18 -0.34
CA ALA A 229 8.71 -20.53 -0.44
C ALA A 229 8.54 -21.95 -0.99
N ALA A 230 9.29 -22.32 -2.04
CA ALA A 230 9.30 -23.67 -2.57
C ALA A 230 9.81 -24.71 -1.56
N LYS A 231 10.89 -24.43 -0.82
CA LYS A 231 11.40 -25.33 0.24
C LYS A 231 10.45 -25.44 1.44
N LEU A 232 9.69 -24.39 1.74
CA LEU A 232 8.72 -24.34 2.84
C LEU A 232 7.29 -24.73 2.41
N GLY A 233 7.10 -25.08 1.12
CA GLY A 233 5.79 -25.40 0.50
C GLY A 233 4.73 -24.32 0.66
N VAL A 234 5.15 -23.06 0.78
CA VAL A 234 4.26 -21.92 0.76
C VAL A 234 3.89 -21.67 -0.70
N ALA A 235 2.58 -21.62 -1.00
CA ALA A 235 2.08 -21.35 -2.34
C ALA A 235 2.70 -20.06 -2.89
N GLU A 236 3.16 -20.07 -4.15
CA GLU A 236 3.71 -18.89 -4.82
C GLU A 236 2.65 -17.79 -4.86
N ALA A 237 2.69 -16.88 -3.89
CA ALA A 237 1.99 -15.62 -4.01
C ALA A 237 2.79 -14.78 -5.01
N GLU A 238 2.22 -14.55 -6.19
CA GLU A 238 2.68 -13.50 -7.11
C GLU A 238 2.51 -12.14 -6.44
N VAL A 239 3.39 -11.80 -5.51
CA VAL A 239 3.50 -10.46 -4.94
C VAL A 239 4.46 -9.69 -5.82
N GLU A 240 3.92 -8.86 -6.70
CA GLU A 240 4.69 -8.11 -7.70
C GLU A 240 5.66 -7.08 -7.07
N ASP A 241 5.42 -6.65 -5.81
CA ASP A 241 6.15 -5.59 -5.12
C ASP A 241 6.75 -6.02 -3.75
N HIS A 242 7.91 -6.69 -3.79
CA HIS A 242 8.69 -7.03 -2.58
C HIS A 242 9.34 -5.84 -1.88
N ALA A 243 9.35 -4.64 -2.48
CA ALA A 243 9.81 -3.45 -1.77
C ALA A 243 8.75 -2.91 -0.82
N SER A 244 7.49 -3.35 -0.91
CA SER A 244 6.40 -2.96 -0.01
C SER A 244 6.61 -3.46 1.41
N ALA A 245 6.00 -2.79 2.40
CA ALA A 245 6.04 -3.22 3.79
C ALA A 245 5.52 -4.66 3.99
N GLU A 246 4.52 -5.07 3.19
CA GLU A 246 4.02 -6.45 3.16
C GLU A 246 5.06 -7.41 2.62
N GLY A 247 5.67 -7.09 1.48
CA GLY A 247 6.74 -7.90 0.90
C GLY A 247 7.94 -8.05 1.82
N LEU A 248 8.33 -6.99 2.54
CA LEU A 248 9.39 -7.04 3.53
C LEU A 248 9.03 -7.91 4.74
N ALA A 249 7.81 -7.79 5.26
CA ALA A 249 7.32 -8.64 6.35
C ALA A 249 7.25 -10.12 5.93
N GLU A 250 6.84 -10.39 4.69
CA GLU A 250 6.77 -11.72 4.11
C GLU A 250 8.16 -12.36 4.01
N VAL A 251 9.12 -11.64 3.42
CA VAL A 251 10.52 -12.11 3.31
C VAL A 251 11.11 -12.35 4.69
N PHE A 252 10.90 -11.43 5.64
CA PHE A 252 11.33 -11.63 7.03
C PHE A 252 10.68 -12.88 7.65
N GLY A 253 9.38 -13.09 7.45
CA GLY A 253 8.68 -14.28 7.91
C GLY A 253 9.26 -15.58 7.32
N LEU A 254 9.62 -15.58 6.04
CA LEU A 254 10.26 -16.71 5.38
C LEU A 254 11.64 -16.99 5.97
N GLU A 255 12.43 -15.95 6.24
CA GLU A 255 13.74 -16.08 6.89
C GLU A 255 13.60 -16.64 8.29
N VAL A 256 12.67 -16.13 9.11
CA VAL A 256 12.40 -16.66 10.45
C VAL A 256 11.92 -18.11 10.41
N ALA A 257 11.05 -18.49 9.46
CA ALA A 257 10.63 -19.87 9.28
C ALA A 257 11.78 -20.79 8.85
N SER A 258 12.68 -20.29 7.99
CA SER A 258 13.84 -21.06 7.52
C SER A 258 14.80 -21.43 8.64
N LEU A 259 14.93 -20.59 9.68
CA LEU A 259 15.76 -20.89 10.87
C LEU A 259 15.32 -22.17 11.59
N LEU A 260 14.05 -22.54 11.48
CA LEU A 260 13.46 -23.69 12.16
C LEU A 260 13.35 -24.93 11.27
N TYR A 261 12.86 -24.74 10.03
CA TYR A 261 12.51 -25.86 9.14
C TYR A 261 13.54 -26.11 8.02
N ALA A 262 14.47 -25.20 7.79
CA ALA A 262 15.49 -25.34 6.75
C ALA A 262 16.90 -24.88 7.20
N PRO A 263 17.42 -25.36 8.36
CA PRO A 263 18.72 -24.92 8.87
C PRO A 263 19.89 -25.29 7.93
N GLU A 264 19.75 -26.34 7.12
CA GLU A 264 20.77 -26.78 6.14
C GLU A 264 20.83 -25.87 4.90
N ALA A 265 19.74 -25.15 4.59
CA ALA A 265 19.76 -24.18 3.50
C ALA A 265 20.76 -23.05 3.76
N GLU A 266 21.07 -22.77 5.02
CA GLU A 266 22.09 -21.81 5.42
C GLU A 266 23.51 -22.33 5.16
N GLU A 267 23.79 -23.61 5.42
CA GLU A 267 25.09 -24.24 5.12
C GLU A 267 25.33 -24.35 3.61
N GLU A 268 24.28 -24.63 2.83
CA GLU A 268 24.35 -24.76 1.37
C GLU A 268 24.45 -23.40 0.65
N LEU A 269 23.94 -22.33 1.28
CA LEU A 269 23.87 -20.99 0.70
C LEU A 269 24.88 -19.99 1.32
N GLY A 270 25.56 -20.39 2.40
CA GLY A 270 26.63 -19.65 3.09
C GLY A 270 26.16 -18.42 3.88
N GLU A 271 27.05 -17.81 4.69
CA GLU A 271 26.79 -16.55 5.42
C GLU A 271 26.34 -15.40 4.49
N SER A 272 26.69 -15.49 3.20
CA SER A 272 26.24 -14.59 2.14
C SER A 272 24.73 -14.68 1.81
N PHE A 273 24.00 -15.64 2.36
CA PHE A 273 22.57 -15.85 2.11
C PHE A 273 21.70 -14.71 2.67
N PHE A 274 22.06 -14.19 3.85
CA PHE A 274 21.36 -13.06 4.49
C PHE A 274 22.00 -11.70 4.18
N GLU A 275 23.17 -11.67 3.56
CA GLU A 275 23.78 -10.43 3.09
C GLU A 275 22.99 -9.86 1.90
N VAL A 276 22.54 -8.62 2.07
CA VAL A 276 22.00 -7.81 0.98
C VAL A 276 23.14 -7.56 -0.01
N ARG A 277 23.23 -8.36 -1.08
CA ARG A 277 24.15 -8.06 -2.19
C ARG A 277 23.66 -6.78 -2.86
N ASP A 278 24.51 -5.75 -2.82
CA ASP A 278 24.35 -4.53 -3.60
C ASP A 278 24.53 -4.88 -5.08
N TYR A 279 23.47 -5.39 -5.72
CA TYR A 279 23.41 -5.38 -7.17
C TYR A 279 23.12 -3.94 -7.59
N GLU A 280 23.99 -3.39 -8.46
CA GLU A 280 23.76 -2.16 -9.20
C GLU A 280 22.46 -2.31 -10.01
N SER A 281 21.32 -2.03 -9.41
CA SER A 281 20.11 -1.77 -10.17
C SER A 281 20.37 -0.48 -10.94
N THR A 282 20.26 -0.51 -12.27
CA THR A 282 20.19 0.71 -13.07
C THR A 282 19.16 1.63 -12.45
N ASP A 283 19.61 2.73 -11.87
CA ASP A 283 18.78 3.64 -11.09
C ASP A 283 17.90 4.47 -12.03
N SER A 284 16.86 3.83 -12.55
CA SER A 284 15.91 4.40 -13.51
C SER A 284 15.22 5.65 -12.95
N LEU A 285 15.04 5.72 -11.63
CA LEU A 285 14.43 6.87 -10.96
C LEU A 285 15.39 8.06 -10.90
N THR A 286 16.66 7.89 -10.51
CA THR A 286 17.60 9.03 -10.61
C THR A 286 17.89 9.40 -12.05
N ALA A 287 17.91 8.44 -12.98
CA ALA A 287 18.02 8.74 -14.41
C ALA A 287 16.83 9.58 -14.90
N LEU A 288 15.60 9.28 -14.45
CA LEU A 288 14.42 10.10 -14.74
C LEU A 288 14.51 11.50 -14.11
N GLU A 289 14.95 11.62 -12.87
CA GLU A 289 15.14 12.92 -12.22
C GLU A 289 16.16 13.78 -12.96
N ALA A 290 17.31 13.22 -13.34
CA ALA A 290 18.32 13.89 -14.15
C ALA A 290 17.79 14.27 -15.54
N ALA A 291 16.99 13.39 -16.15
CA ALA A 291 16.35 13.66 -17.43
C ALA A 291 15.32 14.80 -17.32
N ARG A 292 14.52 14.87 -16.25
CA ARG A 292 13.57 15.99 -16.00
C ARG A 292 14.30 17.32 -15.89
N ALA A 293 15.39 17.38 -15.11
CA ALA A 293 16.19 18.58 -14.95
C ALA A 293 16.80 19.03 -16.29
N THR A 294 17.46 18.11 -16.99
CA THR A 294 18.08 18.38 -18.29
C THR A 294 17.06 18.81 -19.34
N PHE A 295 15.89 18.16 -19.37
CA PHE A 295 14.80 18.50 -20.29
C PHE A 295 14.26 19.90 -20.02
N THR A 296 14.02 20.23 -18.76
CA THR A 296 13.56 21.56 -18.32
C THR A 296 14.56 22.65 -18.70
N GLU A 297 15.85 22.45 -18.39
CA GLU A 297 16.91 23.41 -18.72
C GLU A 297 16.99 23.68 -20.23
N ARG A 298 16.90 22.62 -21.05
CA ARG A 298 16.92 22.77 -22.51
C ARG A 298 15.68 23.46 -23.04
N LEU A 299 14.50 23.13 -22.53
CA LEU A 299 13.25 23.82 -22.90
C LEU A 299 13.31 25.32 -22.55
N ALA A 300 13.91 25.69 -21.41
CA ALA A 300 14.07 27.09 -21.02
C ALA A 300 15.08 27.85 -21.90
N ALA A 301 16.07 27.16 -22.46
CA ALA A 301 17.08 27.74 -23.34
C ALA A 301 16.63 27.87 -24.81
N LEU A 302 15.51 27.27 -25.18
CA LEU A 302 15.01 27.27 -26.54
C LEU A 302 14.41 28.63 -26.96
N PRO A 303 14.64 29.11 -28.20
CA PRO A 303 14.00 30.33 -28.70
C PRO A 303 12.48 30.18 -28.89
N ASP A 304 11.80 31.32 -28.93
CA ASP A 304 10.35 31.41 -29.14
C ASP A 304 9.86 30.64 -30.37
N GLY A 305 8.84 29.80 -30.16
CA GLY A 305 8.18 29.04 -31.22
C GLY A 305 9.02 27.91 -31.84
N SER A 306 10.17 27.56 -31.23
CA SER A 306 10.94 26.38 -31.62
C SER A 306 10.21 25.08 -31.28
N THR A 307 10.47 24.02 -32.05
CA THR A 307 9.85 22.70 -31.86
C THR A 307 10.82 21.79 -31.11
N PRO A 308 10.49 21.29 -29.90
CA PRO A 308 11.44 20.62 -29.00
C PRO A 308 11.59 19.12 -29.32
N THR A 309 11.64 18.74 -30.61
CA THR A 309 11.60 17.33 -31.01
C THR A 309 12.76 16.53 -30.43
N ALA A 310 13.98 17.08 -30.50
CA ALA A 310 15.19 16.42 -30.02
C ALA A 310 15.19 16.28 -28.48
N GLU A 311 14.66 17.28 -27.79
CA GLU A 311 14.54 17.32 -26.34
C GLU A 311 13.52 16.29 -25.84
N VAL A 312 12.37 16.20 -26.49
CA VAL A 312 11.32 15.20 -26.16
C VAL A 312 11.81 13.78 -26.47
N GLU A 313 12.44 13.56 -27.63
CA GLU A 313 12.98 12.24 -28.03
C GLU A 313 14.03 11.71 -27.04
N GLN A 314 14.83 12.59 -26.45
CA GLN A 314 15.83 12.24 -25.42
C GLN A 314 15.21 12.01 -24.04
N PHE A 315 14.07 12.64 -23.74
CA PHE A 315 13.40 12.55 -22.45
C PHE A 315 12.53 11.29 -22.31
N LEU A 316 11.77 10.93 -23.35
CA LEU A 316 10.82 9.81 -23.32
C LEU A 316 11.41 8.46 -22.85
N PRO A 317 12.62 8.05 -23.27
CA PRO A 317 13.21 6.78 -22.81
C PRO A 317 13.33 6.67 -21.29
N ALA A 318 13.61 7.78 -20.59
CA ALA A 318 13.71 7.81 -19.14
C ALA A 318 12.34 7.64 -18.46
N VAL A 319 11.29 8.25 -19.02
CA VAL A 319 9.90 8.07 -18.55
C VAL A 319 9.45 6.62 -18.74
N MET A 320 9.78 6.01 -19.87
CA MET A 320 9.47 4.59 -20.13
C MET A 320 10.24 3.62 -19.23
N ALA A 321 11.41 4.01 -18.71
CA ALA A 321 12.26 3.13 -17.91
C ALA A 321 11.73 2.91 -16.47
N VAL A 322 10.92 3.84 -15.96
CA VAL A 322 10.38 3.80 -14.59
C VAL A 322 9.00 3.15 -14.49
N GLN A 323 8.32 2.94 -15.62
CA GLN A 323 7.07 2.20 -15.67
C GLN A 323 7.36 0.70 -15.83
N PRO A 324 6.73 -0.20 -15.06
CA PRO A 324 6.77 -1.61 -15.38
C PRO A 324 6.16 -1.77 -16.77
N LEU A 325 7.01 -2.07 -17.76
CA LEU A 325 6.57 -2.33 -19.12
C LEU A 325 5.48 -3.41 -19.05
N ILE A 326 4.21 -3.03 -19.23
CA ILE A 326 3.28 -3.89 -19.96
C ILE A 326 4.08 -4.28 -21.18
N LYS A 327 4.28 -5.59 -21.36
CA LYS A 327 5.21 -6.16 -22.36
C LYS A 327 4.71 -5.79 -23.76
N LEU A 328 4.86 -4.53 -24.14
CA LEU A 328 4.68 -4.00 -25.47
C LEU A 328 5.44 -4.99 -26.34
N GLY A 329 4.72 -5.83 -27.09
CA GLY A 329 5.29 -6.86 -27.97
C GLY A 329 6.06 -6.26 -29.16
N ILE A 330 6.55 -5.04 -28.99
CA ILE A 330 7.22 -4.25 -29.98
C ILE A 330 8.70 -4.58 -29.91
N SER A 331 9.22 -5.16 -30.99
CA SER A 331 10.66 -5.39 -31.18
C SER A 331 11.46 -4.12 -30.87
N VAL A 332 12.72 -4.27 -30.44
CA VAL A 332 13.64 -3.15 -30.10
C VAL A 332 13.68 -2.07 -31.19
N ILE A 333 13.56 -2.48 -32.47
CA ILE A 333 13.51 -1.59 -33.63
C ILE A 333 12.19 -0.81 -33.72
N GLY A 334 11.07 -1.44 -33.35
CA GLY A 334 9.76 -0.78 -33.29
C GLY A 334 9.64 0.22 -32.14
N ARG A 335 10.30 -0.04 -30.99
CA ARG A 335 10.27 0.88 -29.83
C ARG A 335 10.83 2.25 -30.19
N GLN A 336 11.96 2.32 -30.88
CA GLN A 336 12.56 3.60 -31.30
C GLN A 336 11.64 4.37 -32.27
N ARG A 337 10.97 3.65 -33.18
CA ARG A 337 10.00 4.26 -34.10
C ARG A 337 8.80 4.85 -33.36
N VAL A 338 8.28 4.13 -32.36
CA VAL A 338 7.17 4.61 -31.52
C VAL A 338 7.59 5.82 -30.70
N VAL A 339 8.77 5.79 -30.06
CA VAL A 339 9.31 6.94 -29.30
C VAL A 339 9.42 8.16 -30.20
N LYS A 340 10.02 8.02 -31.39
CA LYS A 340 10.15 9.12 -32.34
C LYS A 340 8.79 9.66 -32.79
N PHE A 341 7.84 8.78 -33.11
CA PHE A 341 6.50 9.17 -33.52
C PHE A 341 5.74 9.94 -32.42
N ILE A 342 5.79 9.45 -31.18
CA ILE A 342 5.19 10.13 -30.02
C ILE A 342 5.92 11.46 -29.78
N ALA A 343 7.25 11.49 -29.87
CA ALA A 343 8.04 12.70 -29.70
C ALA A 343 7.67 13.77 -30.73
N ASP A 344 7.50 13.40 -32.00
CA ASP A 344 7.07 14.32 -33.06
C ASP A 344 5.70 14.94 -32.76
N ILE A 345 4.73 14.15 -32.30
CA ILE A 345 3.39 14.65 -31.94
C ILE A 345 3.46 15.58 -30.74
N LEU A 346 4.07 15.14 -29.63
CA LEU A 346 4.14 15.93 -28.40
C LEU A 346 4.95 17.21 -28.60
N ALA A 347 6.03 17.18 -29.37
CA ALA A 347 6.83 18.36 -29.68
C ALA A 347 6.05 19.38 -30.51
N ASN A 348 5.28 18.93 -31.50
CA ASN A 348 4.44 19.82 -32.29
C ASN A 348 3.35 20.49 -31.45
N LEU A 349 2.77 19.77 -30.49
CA LEU A 349 1.78 20.32 -29.55
C LEU A 349 2.41 21.30 -28.55
N ALA A 350 3.65 21.03 -28.09
CA ALA A 350 4.36 21.88 -27.13
C ALA A 350 4.98 23.15 -27.76
N LYS A 351 5.19 23.19 -29.07
CA LYS A 351 5.85 24.29 -29.80
C LYS A 351 5.31 25.69 -29.45
N GLY A 352 3.99 25.83 -29.29
CA GLY A 352 3.35 27.11 -28.98
C GLY A 352 3.56 27.59 -27.54
N LEU A 353 4.11 26.75 -26.67
CA LEU A 353 4.33 27.02 -25.25
C LEU A 353 5.79 27.35 -24.92
N ILE A 354 6.67 27.40 -25.93
CA ILE A 354 8.11 27.64 -25.78
C ILE A 354 8.45 29.07 -26.18
N GLY A 355 9.22 29.75 -25.34
CA GLY A 355 9.69 31.12 -25.56
C GLY A 355 9.32 32.12 -24.46
N ASP A 356 9.80 33.35 -24.60
CA ASP A 356 9.63 34.46 -23.66
C ASP A 356 8.18 34.88 -23.46
N GLY A 357 7.39 34.92 -24.54
CA GLY A 357 5.98 35.25 -24.48
C GLY A 357 5.17 34.25 -23.64
N PRO A 358 5.12 32.97 -24.06
CA PRO A 358 4.48 31.91 -23.29
C PRO A 358 5.05 31.78 -21.87
N ALA A 359 6.37 31.96 -21.69
CA ALA A 359 6.99 31.85 -20.37
C ALA A 359 6.42 32.84 -19.35
N ARG A 360 6.21 34.09 -19.74
CA ARG A 360 5.59 35.09 -18.85
C ARG A 360 4.14 34.72 -18.50
N MET A 361 3.38 34.22 -19.47
CA MET A 361 1.99 33.79 -19.23
C MET A 361 1.91 32.59 -18.30
N LEU A 362 2.84 31.64 -18.44
CA LEU A 362 2.90 30.42 -17.64
C LEU A 362 3.47 30.67 -16.23
N ALA A 363 4.46 31.54 -16.09
CA ALA A 363 5.16 31.77 -14.83
C ALA A 363 4.40 32.67 -13.86
N THR A 364 3.65 33.66 -14.34
CA THR A 364 2.97 34.65 -13.47
C THR A 364 2.00 33.98 -12.48
N PRO A 365 1.11 33.04 -12.89
CA PRO A 365 0.24 32.33 -11.95
C PRO A 365 1.01 31.42 -10.97
N VAL A 366 2.12 30.83 -11.42
CA VAL A 366 2.98 29.97 -10.59
C VAL A 366 3.69 30.81 -9.52
N ALA A 367 4.09 32.03 -9.84
CA ALA A 367 4.77 32.96 -8.93
C ALA A 367 3.80 33.63 -7.92
N ASP A 368 2.62 34.06 -8.37
CA ASP A 368 1.69 34.87 -7.58
C ASP A 368 0.83 34.08 -6.58
N LEU A 369 0.55 32.79 -6.82
CA LEU A 369 -0.42 32.01 -6.02
C LEU A 369 0.16 31.24 -4.83
N GLY A 370 1.46 31.33 -4.55
CA GLY A 370 2.02 30.67 -3.36
C GLY A 370 3.49 30.89 -3.06
N LEU A 371 4.30 31.37 -4.02
CA LEU A 371 5.76 31.47 -3.86
C LEU A 371 6.27 32.82 -3.34
N LYS A 372 5.45 33.88 -3.38
CA LYS A 372 5.76 35.20 -2.78
C LYS A 372 6.03 35.12 -1.27
N VAL A 373 5.41 34.18 -0.57
CA VAL A 373 5.61 33.98 0.88
C VAL A 373 6.93 33.26 1.20
N PHE A 374 7.49 32.51 0.24
CA PHE A 374 8.70 31.70 0.43
C PHE A 374 9.98 32.30 -0.17
N GLY A 375 9.95 33.57 -0.59
CA GLY A 375 11.15 34.29 -1.02
C GLY A 375 11.76 33.83 -2.35
N PHE A 376 11.04 33.05 -3.16
CA PHE A 376 11.50 32.55 -4.46
C PHE A 376 11.29 33.53 -5.62
N GLU A 377 11.07 34.82 -5.37
CA GLU A 377 11.14 35.83 -6.43
C GLU A 377 12.60 36.07 -6.81
N THR A 378 13.00 35.81 -8.06
CA THR A 378 14.13 36.53 -8.69
C THR A 378 14.16 36.31 -10.20
N GLY A 379 13.68 37.30 -10.97
CA GLY A 379 14.06 37.54 -12.37
C GLY A 379 13.39 36.71 -13.46
N ALA A 380 13.44 37.23 -14.69
CA ALA A 380 12.86 36.62 -15.89
C ALA A 380 13.40 35.20 -16.20
N GLU A 381 14.61 34.88 -15.74
CA GLU A 381 15.20 33.55 -15.90
C GLU A 381 14.47 32.49 -15.06
N SER A 382 14.05 32.84 -13.84
CA SER A 382 13.25 31.95 -13.00
C SER A 382 11.87 31.68 -13.60
N ASP A 383 11.31 32.67 -14.31
CA ASP A 383 10.03 32.54 -15.00
C ASP A 383 10.12 31.60 -16.21
N ARG A 384 11.19 31.71 -17.00
CA ARG A 384 11.46 30.75 -18.09
C ARG A 384 11.58 29.32 -17.59
N ILE A 385 12.32 29.10 -16.50
CA ILE A 385 12.48 27.78 -15.91
C ILE A 385 11.13 27.23 -15.44
N ARG A 386 10.30 28.02 -14.74
CA ARG A 386 8.97 27.57 -14.29
C ARG A 386 8.03 27.22 -15.43
N ALA A 387 8.05 28.02 -16.50
CA ALA A 387 7.28 27.74 -17.69
C ALA A 387 7.73 26.42 -18.35
N ALA A 388 9.06 26.23 -18.47
CA ALA A 388 9.63 25.00 -18.97
C ALA A 388 9.27 23.79 -18.08
N GLU A 389 9.23 23.93 -16.75
CA GLU A 389 8.79 22.86 -15.83
C GLU A 389 7.32 22.46 -16.04
N ALA A 390 6.44 23.44 -16.31
CA ALA A 390 5.03 23.19 -16.59
C ALA A 390 4.84 22.45 -17.93
N VAL A 391 5.58 22.87 -18.97
CA VAL A 391 5.62 22.16 -20.26
C VAL A 391 6.21 20.76 -20.10
N ALA A 392 7.29 20.61 -19.34
CA ALA A 392 7.91 19.32 -19.08
C ALA A 392 6.97 18.37 -18.34
N SER A 393 6.23 18.87 -17.35
CA SER A 393 5.20 18.11 -16.64
C SER A 393 4.04 17.70 -17.55
N THR A 394 3.67 18.57 -18.49
CA THR A 394 2.64 18.27 -19.51
C THR A 394 3.09 17.12 -20.42
N VAL A 395 4.31 17.19 -20.94
CA VAL A 395 4.88 16.14 -21.80
C VAL A 395 5.04 14.83 -21.03
N GLU A 396 5.55 14.87 -19.79
CA GLU A 396 5.67 13.69 -18.93
C GLU A 396 4.31 13.05 -18.63
N GLY A 397 3.32 13.85 -18.26
CA GLY A 397 1.97 13.37 -17.97
C GLY A 397 1.30 12.73 -19.18
N ALA A 398 1.45 13.33 -20.36
CA ALA A 398 0.97 12.75 -21.60
C ALA A 398 1.64 11.40 -21.91
N ALA A 399 2.97 11.34 -21.76
CA ALA A 399 3.74 10.11 -21.97
C ALA A 399 3.33 9.00 -20.98
N LEU A 400 3.15 9.32 -19.69
CA LEU A 400 2.73 8.35 -18.69
C LEU A 400 1.34 7.76 -19.00
N ARG A 401 0.38 8.60 -19.43
CA ARG A 401 -0.96 8.12 -19.83
C ARG A 401 -0.92 7.25 -21.08
N LEU A 402 -0.09 7.61 -22.06
CA LEU A 402 0.11 6.78 -23.25
C LEU A 402 0.60 5.38 -22.88
N LEU A 403 1.46 5.25 -21.87
CA LEU A 403 1.97 3.96 -21.41
C LEU A 403 0.94 3.10 -20.67
N GLU A 404 -0.21 3.66 -20.27
CA GLU A 404 -1.32 2.92 -19.66
C GLU A 404 -2.27 2.31 -20.70
N LEU A 405 -2.10 2.65 -21.98
CA LEU A 405 -3.00 2.20 -23.05
C LEU A 405 -2.77 0.72 -23.42
N PRO A 406 -3.81 0.00 -23.88
CA PRO A 406 -3.68 -1.36 -24.38
C PRO A 406 -2.72 -1.46 -25.58
N GLU A 407 -2.03 -2.59 -25.71
CA GLU A 407 -1.07 -2.84 -26.80
C GLU A 407 -1.66 -2.63 -28.20
N ALA A 408 -2.95 -2.94 -28.39
CA ALA A 408 -3.66 -2.76 -29.66
C ALA A 408 -3.64 -1.30 -30.17
N VAL A 409 -3.58 -0.31 -29.28
CA VAL A 409 -3.52 1.11 -29.66
C VAL A 409 -2.18 1.46 -30.31
N PHE A 410 -1.10 0.75 -29.95
CA PHE A 410 0.24 0.99 -30.51
C PHE A 410 0.44 0.37 -31.91
N GLU A 411 -0.47 -0.52 -32.33
CA GLU A 411 -0.42 -1.13 -33.66
C GLU A 411 -1.04 -0.22 -34.73
N ASP A 412 -2.01 0.62 -34.36
CA ASP A 412 -2.68 1.57 -35.26
C ASP A 412 -2.17 3.01 -35.03
N GLN A 413 -1.46 3.54 -36.04
CA GLN A 413 -0.89 4.89 -35.97
C GLN A 413 -1.94 6.00 -35.79
N LEU A 414 -3.16 5.82 -36.32
CA LEU A 414 -4.21 6.82 -36.18
C LEU A 414 -4.78 6.83 -34.76
N GLN A 415 -4.97 5.63 -34.18
CA GLN A 415 -5.39 5.50 -32.79
C GLN A 415 -4.33 6.04 -31.83
N LEU A 416 -3.05 5.70 -32.06
CA LEU A 416 -1.94 6.23 -31.26
C LEU A 416 -1.85 7.76 -31.36
N ALA A 417 -2.04 8.33 -32.55
CA ALA A 417 -2.02 9.78 -32.73
C ALA A 417 -3.18 10.49 -32.02
N ALA A 418 -4.40 9.95 -32.13
CA ALA A 418 -5.55 10.46 -31.40
C ALA A 418 -5.36 10.38 -29.89
N ALA A 419 -4.89 9.22 -29.40
CA ALA A 419 -4.62 9.02 -27.97
C ALA A 419 -3.50 9.92 -27.45
N ALA A 420 -2.46 10.22 -28.26
CA ALA A 420 -1.40 11.15 -27.88
C ALA A 420 -1.91 12.59 -27.78
N GLN A 421 -2.83 13.00 -28.65
CA GLN A 421 -3.47 14.31 -28.59
C GLN A 421 -4.37 14.42 -27.35
N GLU A 422 -5.22 13.43 -27.09
CA GLU A 422 -6.09 13.37 -25.91
C GLU A 422 -5.26 13.39 -24.62
N ALA A 423 -4.24 12.53 -24.52
CA ALA A 423 -3.35 12.49 -23.37
C ALA A 423 -2.61 13.81 -23.11
N PHE A 424 -2.25 14.54 -24.19
CA PHE A 424 -1.66 15.87 -24.09
C PHE A 424 -2.67 16.92 -23.63
N VAL A 425 -3.91 16.91 -24.16
CA VAL A 425 -4.98 17.83 -23.72
C VAL A 425 -5.27 17.63 -22.23
N ASP A 426 -5.42 16.39 -21.78
CA ASP A 426 -5.61 16.05 -20.37
C ASP A 426 -4.42 16.47 -19.49
N ALA A 427 -3.20 16.45 -20.05
CA ALA A 427 -2.00 16.84 -19.33
C ALA A 427 -1.89 18.36 -19.26
N ALA A 428 -2.23 19.04 -20.35
CA ALA A 428 -2.25 20.49 -20.43
C ALA A 428 -3.30 21.06 -19.47
N ALA A 429 -4.50 20.47 -19.44
CA ALA A 429 -5.56 20.83 -18.50
C ALA A 429 -5.17 20.64 -17.03
N ALA A 430 -4.27 19.69 -16.75
CA ALA A 430 -3.75 19.47 -15.41
C ALA A 430 -2.60 20.42 -15.05
N TYR A 431 -1.60 20.56 -15.90
CA TYR A 431 -0.31 21.15 -15.51
C TYR A 431 -0.08 22.57 -16.03
N LEU A 432 -0.91 23.07 -16.95
CA LEU A 432 -0.83 24.45 -17.43
C LEU A 432 -1.85 25.34 -16.71
N PRO A 433 -1.53 26.63 -16.50
CA PRO A 433 -2.50 27.60 -15.99
C PRO A 433 -3.70 27.77 -16.93
N ASP A 434 -4.88 27.92 -16.34
CA ASP A 434 -6.14 28.14 -17.06
C ASP A 434 -6.11 29.29 -18.08
N ARG A 435 -5.28 30.31 -17.86
CA ARG A 435 -5.14 31.48 -18.75
C ARG A 435 -4.56 31.16 -20.13
N VAL A 436 -3.79 30.07 -20.24
CA VAL A 436 -3.24 29.61 -21.52
C VAL A 436 -4.12 28.56 -22.20
N LEU A 437 -5.16 28.08 -21.50
CA LEU A 437 -6.11 27.11 -22.01
C LEU A 437 -7.29 27.82 -22.68
N HIS A 438 -7.89 27.16 -23.68
CA HIS A 438 -9.13 27.64 -24.27
C HIS A 438 -10.28 27.56 -23.26
N GLN A 439 -11.15 28.59 -23.26
CA GLN A 439 -12.26 28.67 -22.29
C GLN A 439 -13.26 27.51 -22.42
N ASP A 440 -13.43 27.01 -23.65
CA ASP A 440 -14.38 25.95 -24.00
C ASP A 440 -13.79 24.54 -23.83
N LEU A 441 -12.59 24.41 -23.26
CA LEU A 441 -11.94 23.12 -23.03
C LEU A 441 -12.72 22.35 -21.94
N PRO A 442 -13.40 21.23 -22.26
CA PRO A 442 -14.25 20.54 -21.29
C PRO A 442 -13.45 19.85 -20.19
N GLU A 443 -12.16 19.57 -20.40
CA GLU A 443 -11.29 18.85 -19.47
C GLU A 443 -10.67 19.72 -18.36
N ARG A 444 -11.08 21.00 -18.24
CA ARG A 444 -10.54 21.92 -17.22
C ARG A 444 -10.74 21.38 -15.81
N GLU A 445 -9.67 21.41 -15.02
CA GLU A 445 -9.72 20.88 -13.65
C GLU A 445 -10.48 21.78 -12.68
N THR A 446 -10.68 23.04 -13.03
CA THR A 446 -11.34 24.04 -12.18
C THR A 446 -12.20 25.01 -12.98
N ALA A 447 -13.26 25.53 -12.34
CA ALA A 447 -14.20 26.46 -12.99
C ALA A 447 -13.72 27.93 -13.11
N GLY A 448 -12.51 28.30 -12.64
CA GLY A 448 -12.01 29.68 -12.67
C GLY A 448 -10.49 29.77 -12.51
N ASP A 449 -9.92 30.99 -12.51
CA ASP A 449 -8.47 31.24 -12.33
C ASP A 449 -7.96 30.53 -11.06
N SER A 450 -7.31 29.38 -11.23
CA SER A 450 -7.01 28.45 -10.16
C SER A 450 -5.51 28.15 -10.01
N GLY A 451 -5.18 27.25 -9.08
CA GLY A 451 -3.80 26.86 -8.81
C GLY A 451 -3.21 26.02 -9.94
N VAL A 452 -1.93 25.75 -9.85
CA VAL A 452 -1.18 24.91 -10.80
C VAL A 452 -0.47 23.83 -10.00
N TRP A 453 -0.26 22.66 -10.60
CA TRP A 453 0.54 21.60 -10.00
C TRP A 453 2.02 21.87 -10.23
N VAL A 454 2.77 21.97 -9.13
CA VAL A 454 4.17 22.34 -9.15
C VAL A 454 5.01 21.21 -8.59
N LEU A 455 6.10 20.86 -9.27
CA LEU A 455 7.06 19.87 -8.80
C LEU A 455 7.76 20.32 -7.52
N MET A 456 7.88 19.41 -6.55
CA MET A 456 8.43 19.63 -5.20
C MET A 456 9.36 18.48 -4.80
N PRO A 457 10.37 18.71 -3.94
CA PRO A 457 10.82 19.99 -3.37
C PRO A 457 11.49 20.95 -4.38
N ARG A 458 11.61 22.23 -3.99
CA ARG A 458 12.18 23.32 -4.83
C ARG A 458 13.51 23.87 -4.30
N SER A 459 14.38 22.99 -3.78
CA SER A 459 15.73 23.36 -3.35
C SER A 459 16.62 23.84 -4.51
N ALA A 460 17.81 24.37 -4.20
CA ALA A 460 18.76 24.90 -5.20
C ALA A 460 19.15 23.90 -6.31
N LYS A 461 19.01 22.59 -6.06
CA LYS A 461 19.04 21.52 -7.07
C LYS A 461 17.85 20.57 -6.81
N PRO A 462 16.71 20.77 -7.48
CA PRO A 462 15.49 20.09 -7.11
C PRO A 462 15.54 18.59 -7.43
N ARG A 463 15.27 17.75 -6.42
CA ARG A 463 15.01 16.32 -6.59
C ARG A 463 13.52 16.07 -6.44
N TYR A 464 12.78 16.25 -7.52
CA TYR A 464 11.33 16.20 -7.45
C TYR A 464 10.83 14.82 -7.00
N LYS A 465 10.07 14.78 -5.90
CA LYS A 465 9.47 13.56 -5.33
C LYS A 465 7.95 13.55 -5.39
N PHE A 466 7.31 14.68 -5.62
CA PHE A 466 5.86 14.82 -5.75
C PHE A 466 5.52 16.14 -6.47
N ARG A 467 4.25 16.33 -6.84
CA ARG A 467 3.72 17.65 -7.19
C ARG A 467 2.81 18.16 -6.08
N LYS A 468 2.85 19.46 -5.80
CA LYS A 468 1.93 20.14 -4.89
C LYS A 468 1.06 21.11 -5.70
N TYR A 469 -0.22 21.14 -5.40
CA TYR A 469 -1.10 22.16 -5.97
C TYR A 469 -0.87 23.49 -5.26
N THR A 470 -0.64 24.58 -6.02
CA THR A 470 -0.27 25.88 -5.43
C THR A 470 -1.36 26.47 -4.55
N ARG A 471 -2.64 26.25 -4.89
CA ARG A 471 -3.77 26.79 -4.13
C ARG A 471 -4.06 25.91 -2.91
N VAL A 472 -4.00 26.52 -1.74
CA VAL A 472 -4.55 25.95 -0.50
C VAL A 472 -6.03 26.30 -0.42
N PHE A 473 -6.89 25.30 -0.20
CA PHE A 473 -8.34 25.51 -0.12
C PHE A 473 -8.77 25.74 1.32
N ALA A 474 -9.06 27.00 1.68
CA ALA A 474 -9.76 27.31 2.91
C ALA A 474 -11.25 26.96 2.76
N ILE A 475 -11.72 25.92 3.46
CA ILE A 475 -13.09 25.41 3.36
C ILE A 475 -13.72 25.18 4.73
N PRO A 476 -15.02 25.49 4.89
CA PRO A 476 -15.79 25.05 6.04
C PRO A 476 -16.23 23.59 5.82
N ILE A 477 -15.57 22.65 6.51
CA ILE A 477 -15.93 21.23 6.46
C ILE A 477 -17.18 21.02 7.32
N THR A 478 -18.31 20.73 6.69
CA THR A 478 -19.54 20.38 7.41
C THR A 478 -19.46 18.95 7.96
N ARG A 479 -20.22 18.69 9.02
CA ARG A 479 -20.30 17.34 9.59
C ARG A 479 -20.86 16.31 8.60
N GLN A 480 -21.78 16.72 7.72
CA GLN A 480 -22.35 15.87 6.68
C GLN A 480 -21.30 15.50 5.63
N ALA A 481 -20.51 16.46 5.15
CA ALA A 481 -19.41 16.19 4.23
C ALA A 481 -18.38 15.24 4.86
N ALA A 482 -17.97 15.50 6.11
CA ALA A 482 -17.03 14.66 6.83
C ALA A 482 -17.52 13.21 7.03
N ARG A 483 -18.84 12.99 7.13
CA ARG A 483 -19.44 11.65 7.22
C ARG A 483 -19.40 10.87 5.91
N ALA A 484 -19.57 11.57 4.78
CA ALA A 484 -19.60 10.95 3.47
C ALA A 484 -18.21 10.49 3.01
N ILE A 485 -17.15 11.16 3.46
CA ILE A 485 -15.78 10.88 3.06
C ILE A 485 -15.20 9.72 3.86
N ARG A 486 -14.81 8.65 3.18
CA ARG A 486 -14.11 7.49 3.76
C ARG A 486 -12.64 7.79 4.01
N TRP A 487 -12.11 7.21 5.07
CA TRP A 487 -10.72 7.38 5.48
C TRP A 487 -9.93 6.06 5.35
N SER A 488 -8.61 6.14 5.18
CA SER A 488 -7.76 4.97 4.92
C SER A 488 -7.77 3.93 6.03
N ASP A 489 -8.11 4.31 7.26
CA ASP A 489 -8.22 3.43 8.43
C ASP A 489 -9.51 2.57 8.44
N GLY A 490 -10.41 2.77 7.45
CA GLY A 490 -11.73 2.13 7.34
C GLY A 490 -12.87 2.97 7.92
N GLY A 491 -12.57 4.11 8.55
CA GLY A 491 -13.54 5.03 9.12
C GLY A 491 -14.03 6.10 8.14
N THR A 492 -14.47 7.21 8.72
CA THR A 492 -14.86 8.43 7.98
C THR A 492 -13.97 9.60 8.40
N LEU A 493 -13.91 10.63 7.56
CA LEU A 493 -13.24 11.89 7.92
C LEU A 493 -13.82 12.48 9.21
N GLU A 494 -15.14 12.35 9.44
CA GLU A 494 -15.76 12.75 10.71
C GLU A 494 -15.08 12.03 11.87
N GLY A 495 -15.04 10.68 11.85
CA GLY A 495 -14.39 9.90 12.90
C GLY A 495 -12.95 10.38 13.14
N HIS A 496 -12.18 10.53 12.07
CA HIS A 496 -10.81 11.01 12.15
C HIS A 496 -10.67 12.41 12.81
N LEU A 497 -11.47 13.39 12.40
CA LEU A 497 -11.44 14.75 12.96
C LEU A 497 -11.90 14.78 14.43
N LEU A 498 -12.93 14.01 14.76
CA LEU A 498 -13.45 13.94 16.12
C LEU A 498 -12.45 13.27 17.08
N ASP A 499 -11.74 12.23 16.61
CA ASP A 499 -10.67 11.55 17.35
C ASP A 499 -9.49 12.50 17.61
N ARG A 500 -9.34 13.55 16.80
CA ARG A 500 -8.35 14.63 16.96
C ARG A 500 -8.83 15.82 17.78
N GLY A 501 -9.99 15.69 18.42
CA GLY A 501 -10.51 16.67 19.35
C GLY A 501 -11.42 17.72 18.72
N VAL A 502 -11.82 17.58 17.45
CA VAL A 502 -12.80 18.49 16.84
C VAL A 502 -14.15 18.31 17.52
N ARG A 503 -14.68 19.41 18.07
CA ARG A 503 -15.98 19.45 18.79
C ARG A 503 -17.01 20.37 18.15
N ARG A 504 -16.58 21.33 17.34
CA ARG A 504 -17.45 22.34 16.71
C ARG A 504 -17.50 22.11 15.19
N TRP A 505 -18.66 22.38 14.61
CA TRP A 505 -18.95 22.25 13.19
C TRP A 505 -19.72 23.49 12.71
N PRO A 506 -19.51 23.98 11.47
CA PRO A 506 -18.50 23.55 10.51
C PRO A 506 -17.06 23.76 11.03
N LEU A 507 -16.14 22.93 10.57
CA LEU A 507 -14.72 23.06 10.89
C LEU A 507 -14.06 23.93 9.82
N GLU A 508 -13.56 25.09 10.21
CA GLU A 508 -12.70 25.89 9.34
C GLU A 508 -11.36 25.16 9.17
N ALA A 509 -11.08 24.74 7.94
CA ALA A 509 -9.91 23.96 7.60
C ALA A 509 -9.29 24.42 6.28
N GLU A 510 -8.00 24.14 6.15
CA GLU A 510 -7.23 24.30 4.94
C GLU A 510 -6.96 22.92 4.35
N VAL A 511 -7.15 22.77 3.04
CA VAL A 511 -6.86 21.52 2.32
C VAL A 511 -5.72 21.75 1.35
N ASP A 512 -4.64 20.99 1.56
CA ASP A 512 -3.50 20.93 0.64
C ASP A 512 -3.65 19.71 -0.27
N LEU A 513 -3.28 19.86 -1.54
CA LEU A 513 -3.35 18.77 -2.53
C LEU A 513 -1.95 18.42 -3.04
N TYR A 514 -1.76 17.12 -3.24
CA TYR A 514 -0.50 16.51 -3.68
C TYR A 514 -0.79 15.53 -4.81
N GLU A 515 0.17 15.35 -5.71
CA GLU A 515 0.10 14.33 -6.76
C GLU A 515 1.38 13.50 -6.72
N ALA A 516 1.20 12.19 -6.76
CA ALA A 516 2.31 11.25 -6.77
C ALA A 516 2.89 11.10 -8.18
N ILE A 517 4.21 11.11 -8.24
CA ILE A 517 5.02 10.87 -9.44
C ILE A 517 5.82 9.57 -9.23
N PRO A 518 6.50 9.04 -10.26
CA PRO A 518 7.36 7.87 -10.08
C PRO A 518 8.34 8.06 -8.91
N GLY A 519 8.31 7.14 -7.93
CA GLY A 519 9.15 7.19 -6.72
C GLY A 519 8.56 7.95 -5.52
N THR A 520 7.31 8.44 -5.58
CA THR A 520 6.68 9.08 -4.41
C THR A 520 6.39 8.06 -3.30
N GLN A 521 6.81 8.39 -2.07
CA GLN A 521 6.40 7.74 -0.82
C GLN A 521 5.59 8.74 0.01
N PHE A 522 4.70 8.29 0.90
CA PHE A 522 3.93 9.23 1.75
C PHE A 522 4.85 10.02 2.69
N GLY A 523 6.00 9.46 3.06
CA GLY A 523 7.08 10.14 3.74
C GLY A 523 7.57 11.40 3.02
N HIS A 524 7.67 11.38 1.69
CA HIS A 524 8.08 12.57 0.92
C HIS A 524 7.07 13.72 1.07
N LEU A 525 5.77 13.40 1.15
CA LEU A 525 4.72 14.41 1.28
C LEU A 525 4.75 15.09 2.66
N THR A 526 5.33 14.46 3.69
CA THR A 526 5.43 15.07 5.03
C THR A 526 6.43 16.21 5.08
N GLN A 527 7.37 16.23 4.14
CA GLN A 527 8.45 17.20 4.03
C GLN A 527 8.05 18.40 3.16
N ASP A 528 6.78 18.73 3.05
CA ASP A 528 6.34 19.89 2.29
C ASP A 528 6.88 21.22 2.86
N GLU A 529 7.80 21.87 2.14
CA GLU A 529 8.46 23.13 2.51
C GLU A 529 7.48 24.28 2.74
N ALA A 530 6.29 24.18 2.14
CA ALA A 530 5.27 25.20 2.28
C ALA A 530 4.40 25.04 3.54
N THR A 531 4.66 24.03 4.38
CA THR A 531 3.98 23.86 5.66
C THR A 531 4.87 24.27 6.82
N ASP A 532 4.30 24.98 7.80
CA ASP A 532 4.96 25.29 9.07
C ASP A 532 5.40 24.00 9.79
N GLU A 533 6.68 23.90 10.16
CA GLU A 533 7.27 22.77 10.90
C GLU A 533 6.53 22.49 12.22
N ALA A 534 5.89 23.50 12.82
CA ALA A 534 5.09 23.36 14.03
C ALA A 534 3.84 22.45 13.83
N LEU A 535 3.43 22.23 12.57
CA LEU A 535 2.35 21.34 12.13
C LEU A 535 2.91 20.06 11.46
N ALA A 536 4.00 19.51 12.02
CA ALA A 536 4.68 18.32 11.52
C ALA A 536 3.68 17.25 10.99
N ALA A 537 3.73 17.04 9.68
CA ALA A 537 2.86 16.12 8.98
C ALA A 537 3.21 14.68 9.34
N ASP A 538 2.19 13.84 9.39
CA ASP A 538 2.37 12.40 9.46
C ASP A 538 1.93 11.78 8.13
N SER A 539 2.64 10.74 7.71
CA SER A 539 2.34 10.00 6.49
C SER A 539 0.88 9.55 6.48
N SER A 540 0.30 9.17 7.63
CA SER A 540 -1.09 8.71 7.74
C SER A 540 -2.18 9.79 7.45
N GLU A 541 -1.80 11.05 7.34
CA GLU A 541 -2.73 12.17 7.10
C GLU A 541 -3.13 12.33 5.63
N PHE A 542 -2.34 11.78 4.72
CA PHE A 542 -2.59 11.91 3.28
C PHE A 542 -3.65 10.91 2.82
N GLN A 543 -4.72 11.38 2.18
CA GLN A 543 -5.80 10.53 1.71
C GLN A 543 -6.00 10.68 0.22
N LEU A 544 -6.44 9.61 -0.45
CA LEU A 544 -6.70 9.65 -1.88
C LEU A 544 -7.79 10.69 -2.20
N LEU A 545 -7.52 11.57 -3.17
CA LEU A 545 -8.46 12.55 -3.67
C LEU A 545 -9.17 11.97 -4.90
N THR A 546 -10.31 11.32 -4.67
CA THR A 546 -11.21 10.87 -5.75
C THR A 546 -12.08 12.02 -6.25
N PRO A 547 -12.69 11.93 -7.45
CA PRO A 547 -13.61 12.95 -7.94
C PRO A 547 -14.77 13.22 -6.99
N ASP A 548 -15.30 12.17 -6.35
CA ASP A 548 -16.36 12.30 -5.35
C ASP A 548 -15.89 13.10 -4.12
N ILE A 549 -14.70 12.80 -3.60
CA ILE A 549 -14.14 13.52 -2.46
C ILE A 549 -13.83 14.97 -2.82
N ALA A 550 -13.25 15.21 -4.01
CA ALA A 550 -12.98 16.54 -4.51
C ALA A 550 -14.27 17.36 -4.71
N GLY A 551 -15.34 16.75 -5.23
CA GLY A 551 -16.66 17.35 -5.34
C GLY A 551 -17.28 17.68 -3.98
N LEU A 552 -17.13 16.80 -2.98
CA LEU A 552 -17.67 17.00 -1.64
C LEU A 552 -16.88 18.02 -0.80
N LEU A 553 -15.55 18.04 -0.90
CA LEU A 553 -14.67 18.94 -0.12
C LEU A 553 -14.46 20.28 -0.82
N LEU A 554 -14.08 20.24 -2.10
CA LEU A 554 -13.56 21.38 -2.84
C LEU A 554 -14.59 21.98 -3.80
N ARG A 555 -15.66 21.23 -4.12
CA ARG A 555 -16.63 21.53 -5.19
C ARG A 555 -16.01 21.56 -6.59
N GLU A 556 -14.88 20.88 -6.75
CA GLU A 556 -14.10 20.81 -7.99
C GLU A 556 -13.79 19.33 -8.28
N PRO A 557 -14.76 18.55 -8.79
CA PRO A 557 -14.61 17.10 -8.94
C PRO A 557 -13.46 16.71 -9.88
N ALA A 558 -13.13 17.55 -10.87
CA ALA A 558 -12.05 17.31 -11.83
C ALA A 558 -10.64 17.39 -11.21
N LEU A 559 -10.49 17.96 -10.01
CA LEU A 559 -9.24 17.87 -9.25
C LEU A 559 -8.96 16.46 -8.75
N GLY A 560 -10.00 15.63 -8.55
CA GLY A 560 -9.82 14.23 -8.18
C GLY A 560 -9.46 13.38 -9.40
N LYS A 561 -8.69 12.30 -9.18
CA LYS A 561 -8.44 11.30 -10.23
C LYS A 561 -9.13 9.98 -9.84
N THR A 562 -9.90 9.41 -10.76
CA THR A 562 -10.51 8.09 -10.57
C THR A 562 -9.42 7.08 -10.31
N ALA A 563 -9.61 6.16 -9.35
CA ALA A 563 -8.77 4.97 -9.30
C ALA A 563 -8.98 4.20 -10.62
N ALA A 564 -7.91 3.98 -11.38
CA ALA A 564 -7.98 3.17 -12.58
C ALA A 564 -8.54 1.80 -12.19
N SER A 565 -9.46 1.28 -12.98
CA SER A 565 -9.97 -0.08 -12.86
C SER A 565 -8.93 -1.11 -13.34
N GLY A 566 -7.66 -0.96 -12.96
CA GLY A 566 -6.81 -2.14 -12.78
C GLY A 566 -7.43 -2.97 -11.67
N PRO A 567 -7.32 -4.31 -11.67
CA PRO A 567 -8.14 -5.23 -10.89
C PRO A 567 -8.42 -4.68 -9.49
N ALA A 568 -9.55 -4.01 -9.37
CA ALA A 568 -10.01 -3.40 -8.15
C ALA A 568 -10.54 -4.56 -7.33
N GLY A 569 -9.69 -5.14 -6.49
CA GLY A 569 -10.14 -6.34 -5.79
C GLY A 569 -9.07 -7.04 -4.99
N GLY A 570 -8.58 -6.38 -3.95
CA GLY A 570 -8.02 -7.05 -2.77
C GLY A 570 -6.65 -7.68 -2.99
N ARG A 571 -5.62 -7.17 -2.28
CA ARG A 571 -4.41 -7.96 -1.98
C ARG A 571 -3.55 -7.29 -0.92
N ALA A 572 -3.47 -5.96 -0.91
CA ALA A 572 -2.74 -5.25 0.13
C ALA A 572 -3.57 -5.22 1.41
N MET A 573 -3.10 -5.91 2.43
CA MET A 573 -3.66 -5.78 3.77
C MET A 573 -3.31 -4.44 4.41
N GLY A 574 -2.28 -3.74 3.94
CA GLY A 574 -1.86 -2.42 4.39
C GLY A 574 -2.36 -1.27 3.53
N ARG A 575 -1.88 -0.07 3.89
CA ARG A 575 -2.16 1.13 3.12
C ARG A 575 -1.47 1.04 1.77
N ALA A 576 -2.24 1.16 0.70
CA ALA A 576 -1.68 1.20 -0.64
C ALA A 576 -0.69 2.36 -0.77
N ARG A 577 0.48 2.08 -1.34
CA ARG A 577 1.49 3.08 -1.67
C ARG A 577 0.93 4.20 -2.54
N PRO A 578 1.59 5.38 -2.55
CA PRO A 578 1.28 6.40 -3.53
C PRO A 578 1.42 5.82 -4.95
N GLN A 579 0.35 5.89 -5.73
CA GLN A 579 0.37 5.44 -7.12
C GLN A 579 0.62 6.63 -8.03
N VAL A 580 1.46 6.45 -9.05
CA VAL A 580 1.78 7.50 -10.04
C VAL A 580 0.50 8.08 -10.65
N GLY A 581 0.43 9.41 -10.76
CA GLY A 581 -0.72 10.12 -11.30
C GLY A 581 -1.93 10.22 -10.35
N ARG A 582 -1.90 9.54 -9.19
CA ARG A 582 -2.94 9.72 -8.16
C ARG A 582 -2.71 10.98 -7.37
N ARG A 583 -3.81 11.56 -6.92
CA ARG A 583 -3.84 12.76 -6.09
C ARG A 583 -4.22 12.42 -4.67
N TYR A 584 -3.65 13.18 -3.75
CA TYR A 584 -3.82 13.03 -2.32
C TYR A 584 -4.14 14.38 -1.71
N PHE A 585 -4.88 14.39 -0.61
CA PHE A 585 -5.18 15.59 0.14
C PHE A 585 -4.78 15.44 1.60
N ARG A 586 -4.50 16.57 2.23
CA ARG A 586 -4.28 16.71 3.67
C ARG A 586 -5.16 17.83 4.20
N ILE A 587 -5.71 17.64 5.40
CA ILE A 587 -6.52 18.65 6.10
C ILE A 587 -5.70 19.25 7.24
N ARG A 588 -5.58 20.57 7.23
CA ARG A 588 -4.99 21.38 8.31
C ARG A 588 -6.07 22.23 8.97
N SER A 589 -6.00 22.39 10.28
CA SER A 589 -6.86 23.33 11.01
C SER A 589 -6.23 23.61 12.36
N ALA A 590 -6.35 24.85 12.85
CA ALA A 590 -5.90 25.22 14.20
C ALA A 590 -6.63 24.44 15.31
N ALA A 591 -7.81 23.89 15.01
CA ALA A 591 -8.55 23.04 15.94
C ALA A 591 -7.98 21.61 16.06
N LEU A 592 -7.06 21.22 15.18
CA LEU A 592 -6.38 19.92 15.25
C LEU A 592 -5.20 20.06 16.21
N GLY A 593 -5.28 19.39 17.36
CA GLY A 593 -4.18 19.36 18.32
C GLY A 593 -2.93 18.69 17.74
N ARG A 594 -1.76 19.00 18.33
CA ARG A 594 -0.52 18.26 18.03
C ARG A 594 -0.72 16.78 18.26
N VAL A 595 -0.13 16.00 17.37
CA VAL A 595 -0.48 14.61 17.27
C VAL A 595 0.46 13.76 18.08
N ASN A 596 -0.08 13.04 19.06
CA ASN A 596 0.66 11.95 19.68
C ASN A 596 0.69 10.77 18.70
N ARG A 597 1.83 10.56 18.03
CA ARG A 597 2.05 9.41 17.12
C ARG A 597 1.74 8.07 17.82
N ALA A 598 2.09 7.94 19.10
CA ALA A 598 1.82 6.76 19.92
C ALA A 598 0.33 6.44 20.16
N LYS A 599 -0.60 7.35 19.80
CA LYS A 599 -2.04 7.22 20.06
C LYS A 599 -2.89 7.11 18.80
N ARG A 600 -2.35 6.67 17.65
CA ARG A 600 -3.14 6.53 16.41
C ARG A 600 -3.55 5.08 16.14
N LEU A 601 -4.80 4.92 15.70
CA LEU A 601 -5.26 3.70 15.05
C LEU A 601 -4.73 3.70 13.61
N ALA A 602 -3.76 2.84 13.32
CA ALA A 602 -3.42 2.55 11.93
C ALA A 602 -4.60 1.88 11.20
N ARG A 603 -5.37 1.05 11.92
CA ARG A 603 -6.50 0.27 11.38
C ARG A 603 -7.64 0.13 12.38
N ARG A 604 -8.88 0.31 11.92
CA ARG A 604 -10.11 0.03 12.71
C ARG A 604 -10.56 -1.43 12.65
N LEU A 605 -10.15 -2.15 11.61
CA LEU A 605 -10.44 -3.55 11.40
C LEU A 605 -9.12 -4.30 11.27
N ARG A 606 -8.97 -5.40 12.03
CA ARG A 606 -7.83 -6.30 11.94
C ARG A 606 -8.32 -7.74 11.81
N VAL A 607 -7.67 -8.54 10.98
CA VAL A 607 -8.02 -9.94 10.75
C VAL A 607 -6.79 -10.81 10.96
N ILE A 608 -6.82 -11.64 11.99
CA ILE A 608 -5.73 -12.56 12.33
C ILE A 608 -6.21 -13.97 12.04
N MET A 609 -5.51 -14.68 11.16
CA MET A 609 -5.78 -16.09 10.90
C MET A 609 -4.64 -16.94 11.44
N GLU A 610 -4.98 -17.88 12.33
CA GLU A 610 -4.06 -18.80 12.97
C GLU A 610 -4.42 -20.22 12.53
N PRO A 611 -3.85 -20.71 11.41
CA PRO A 611 -4.24 -21.99 10.84
C PRO A 611 -3.92 -23.18 11.76
N SER A 612 -2.82 -23.12 12.52
CA SER A 612 -2.42 -24.13 13.53
C SER A 612 -3.50 -24.38 14.58
N LYS A 613 -4.07 -23.29 15.11
CA LYS A 613 -5.13 -23.26 16.11
C LYS A 613 -6.51 -23.35 15.47
N ARG A 614 -6.59 -23.45 14.13
CA ARG A 614 -7.82 -23.41 13.33
C ARG A 614 -8.71 -22.24 13.75
N ARG A 615 -8.09 -21.09 13.97
CA ARG A 615 -8.72 -19.93 14.61
C ARG A 615 -8.65 -18.71 13.72
N LEU A 616 -9.77 -18.01 13.57
CA LEU A 616 -9.83 -16.70 12.92
C LEU A 616 -10.31 -15.69 13.95
N ARG A 617 -9.56 -14.61 14.11
CA ARG A 617 -9.90 -13.52 15.00
C ARG A 617 -10.11 -12.25 14.19
N VAL A 618 -11.30 -11.69 14.26
CA VAL A 618 -11.63 -10.38 13.73
C VAL A 618 -11.67 -9.39 14.88
N GLN A 619 -10.85 -8.36 14.84
CA GLN A 619 -10.82 -7.31 15.85
C GLN A 619 -11.38 -6.02 15.27
N LEU A 620 -12.40 -5.47 15.93
CA LEU A 620 -12.95 -4.15 15.67
C LEU A 620 -12.42 -3.19 16.73
N ARG A 621 -11.63 -2.21 16.32
CA ARG A 621 -11.07 -1.18 17.18
C ARG A 621 -11.96 0.07 17.07
N LEU A 622 -12.58 0.43 18.18
CA LEU A 622 -13.39 1.63 18.34
C LEU A 622 -12.54 2.72 18.98
N SER A 623 -12.64 3.94 18.47
CA SER A 623 -12.12 5.10 19.20
C SER A 623 -12.93 5.34 20.47
N GLU A 624 -12.37 6.04 21.46
CA GLU A 624 -13.05 6.36 22.72
C GLU A 624 -14.43 6.98 22.47
N ARG A 625 -14.50 7.91 21.52
CA ARG A 625 -15.75 8.58 21.16
C ARG A 625 -16.75 7.64 20.50
N GLN A 626 -16.32 6.79 19.59
CA GLN A 626 -17.21 5.80 18.97
C GLN A 626 -17.75 4.82 20.01
N ALA A 627 -16.89 4.40 20.93
CA ALA A 627 -17.25 3.53 22.03
C ALA A 627 -18.31 4.21 22.94
N GLN A 628 -18.13 5.50 23.27
CA GLN A 628 -19.11 6.31 24.00
C GLN A 628 -20.43 6.52 23.23
N GLN A 629 -20.39 6.72 21.91
CA GLN A 629 -21.59 6.83 21.07
C GLN A 629 -22.38 5.51 21.05
N ILE A 630 -21.68 4.40 20.88
CA ILE A 630 -22.27 3.06 20.96
C ILE A 630 -22.87 2.83 22.35
N LEU A 631 -22.17 3.23 23.41
CA LEU A 631 -22.69 3.16 24.77
C LEU A 631 -23.97 4.00 24.94
N ALA A 632 -24.00 5.22 24.41
CA ALA A 632 -25.18 6.09 24.49
C ALA A 632 -26.39 5.48 23.77
N MET A 633 -26.20 4.77 22.65
CA MET A 633 -27.27 4.04 21.97
C MET A 633 -27.73 2.79 22.76
N LEU A 634 -26.84 2.19 23.55
CA LEU A 634 -27.16 1.05 24.42
C LEU A 634 -27.87 1.46 25.71
N GLN A 635 -27.64 2.68 26.19
CA GLN A 635 -28.29 3.21 27.39
C GLN A 635 -29.71 3.66 27.05
N PRO A 636 -30.74 3.11 27.69
CA PRO A 636 -32.10 3.54 27.44
C PRO A 636 -32.30 4.97 27.95
N SER A 637 -32.87 5.85 27.13
CA SER A 637 -33.11 7.26 27.49
C SER A 637 -34.10 7.46 28.65
N SER A 638 -34.81 6.39 29.02
CA SER A 638 -35.75 6.31 30.13
C SER A 638 -35.71 4.88 30.70
N PRO A 639 -35.95 4.66 32.00
CA PRO A 639 -36.02 3.32 32.59
C PRO A 639 -37.03 2.37 31.91
N THR A 640 -37.99 2.91 31.16
CA THR A 640 -38.97 2.14 30.38
C THR A 640 -38.64 2.00 28.89
N ALA A 641 -37.65 2.73 28.38
CA ALA A 641 -37.26 2.69 26.97
C ALA A 641 -36.49 1.40 26.66
N ARG A 642 -36.79 0.78 25.51
CA ARG A 642 -36.01 -0.36 25.01
C ARG A 642 -34.67 0.13 24.48
N ARG A 643 -33.62 -0.69 24.63
CA ARG A 643 -32.29 -0.43 24.06
C ARG A 643 -32.37 -0.46 22.53
N ASP A 644 -31.69 0.47 21.86
CA ASP A 644 -31.65 0.53 20.40
C ASP A 644 -30.55 -0.40 19.84
N LEU A 645 -30.76 -1.71 20.03
CA LEU A 645 -29.85 -2.74 19.52
C LEU A 645 -29.69 -2.70 17.99
N PRO A 646 -30.74 -2.45 17.19
CA PRO A 646 -30.60 -2.35 15.73
C PRO A 646 -29.62 -1.25 15.29
N SER A 647 -29.69 -0.05 15.87
CA SER A 647 -28.77 1.05 15.52
C SER A 647 -27.33 0.75 15.91
N VAL A 648 -27.10 0.10 17.06
CA VAL A 648 -25.76 -0.32 17.48
C VAL A 648 -25.18 -1.36 16.51
N LEU A 649 -25.97 -2.35 16.10
CA LEU A 649 -25.55 -3.36 15.13
C LEU A 649 -25.25 -2.74 13.76
N ALA A 650 -26.07 -1.79 13.31
CA ALA A 650 -25.83 -1.05 12.09
C ALA A 650 -24.51 -0.26 12.17
N ALA A 651 -24.25 0.41 13.29
CA ALA A 651 -23.01 1.15 13.50
C ALA A 651 -21.77 0.23 13.50
N LEU A 652 -21.85 -0.95 14.12
CA LEU A 652 -20.76 -1.93 14.09
C LEU A 652 -20.56 -2.53 12.69
N ARG A 653 -21.64 -2.84 11.96
CA ARG A 653 -21.59 -3.33 10.56
C ARG A 653 -20.86 -2.36 9.64
N GLN A 654 -21.15 -1.07 9.76
CA GLN A 654 -20.51 -0.03 8.96
C GLN A 654 -18.97 0.02 9.10
N LEU A 655 -18.41 -0.53 10.18
CA LEU A 655 -16.96 -0.57 10.41
C LEU A 655 -16.26 -1.71 9.66
N TYR A 656 -16.92 -2.86 9.49
CA TYR A 656 -16.27 -4.04 8.93
C TYR A 656 -16.77 -4.41 7.53
N GLU A 657 -18.05 -4.19 7.23
CA GLU A 657 -18.69 -4.65 5.99
C GLU A 657 -17.99 -4.18 4.70
N PRO A 658 -17.47 -2.95 4.59
CA PRO A 658 -16.82 -2.50 3.37
C PRO A 658 -15.49 -3.20 3.05
N ARG A 659 -14.80 -3.76 4.04
CA ARG A 659 -13.41 -4.26 3.90
C ARG A 659 -13.24 -5.72 4.27
N LEU A 660 -13.95 -6.18 5.30
CA LEU A 660 -13.82 -7.54 5.82
C LEU A 660 -14.02 -8.62 4.74
N PRO A 661 -14.98 -8.52 3.80
CA PRO A 661 -15.15 -9.56 2.77
C PRO A 661 -13.90 -9.72 1.90
N GLN A 662 -13.28 -8.61 1.50
CA GLN A 662 -12.09 -8.61 0.66
C GLN A 662 -10.87 -9.15 1.41
N ILE A 663 -10.70 -8.75 2.67
CA ILE A 663 -9.60 -9.25 3.52
C ILE A 663 -9.76 -10.75 3.76
N LEU A 664 -10.97 -11.22 4.08
CA LEU A 664 -11.21 -12.65 4.31
C LEU A 664 -11.00 -13.46 3.03
N ALA A 665 -11.50 -13.00 1.88
CA ALA A 665 -11.27 -13.70 0.61
C ALA A 665 -9.77 -13.82 0.29
N ALA A 666 -9.02 -12.72 0.42
CA ALA A 666 -7.58 -12.70 0.19
C ALA A 666 -6.84 -13.65 1.14
N ARG A 667 -7.20 -13.67 2.43
CA ARG A 667 -6.63 -14.60 3.42
C ARG A 667 -6.99 -16.04 3.08
N MET A 668 -8.24 -16.34 2.74
CA MET A 668 -8.64 -17.71 2.43
C MET A 668 -7.89 -18.28 1.23
N VAL A 669 -7.66 -17.45 0.19
CA VAL A 669 -6.82 -17.85 -0.94
C VAL A 669 -5.37 -18.03 -0.53
N ARG A 670 -4.79 -17.06 0.19
CA ARG A 670 -3.39 -17.10 0.64
C ARG A 670 -3.05 -18.33 1.46
N HIS A 671 -3.96 -18.76 2.33
CA HIS A 671 -3.75 -19.92 3.20
C HIS A 671 -4.37 -21.21 2.64
N ALA A 672 -4.61 -21.27 1.33
CA ALA A 672 -5.12 -22.45 0.62
C ALA A 672 -6.46 -23.01 1.14
N LEU A 673 -7.26 -22.19 1.83
CA LEU A 673 -8.63 -22.53 2.25
C LEU A 673 -9.61 -22.43 1.08
N ALA A 674 -9.30 -21.61 0.07
CA ALA A 674 -10.00 -21.48 -1.20
C ALA A 674 -8.97 -21.39 -2.35
N LYS A 675 -9.33 -21.85 -3.56
CA LYS A 675 -8.41 -21.75 -4.72
C LYS A 675 -8.35 -20.34 -5.28
N ASP A 676 -9.49 -19.65 -5.32
CA ASP A 676 -9.61 -18.29 -5.83
C ASP A 676 -10.62 -17.47 -5.02
N ALA A 677 -10.72 -16.17 -5.35
CA ALA A 677 -11.63 -15.25 -4.67
C ALA A 677 -13.11 -15.59 -4.91
N ALA A 678 -13.44 -16.28 -6.00
CA ALA A 678 -14.81 -16.68 -6.31
C ALA A 678 -15.25 -17.86 -5.43
N GLU A 679 -14.40 -18.87 -5.24
CA GLU A 679 -14.62 -19.98 -4.30
C GLU A 679 -14.68 -19.48 -2.86
N ALA A 680 -13.94 -18.42 -2.53
CA ALA A 680 -13.98 -17.80 -1.19
C ALA A 680 -15.27 -17.03 -0.89
N ALA A 681 -16.06 -16.62 -1.91
CA ALA A 681 -17.19 -15.72 -1.73
C ALA A 681 -18.29 -16.28 -0.78
N ALA A 682 -18.70 -17.53 -0.98
CA ALA A 682 -19.75 -18.16 -0.16
C ALA A 682 -19.31 -18.41 1.31
N PRO A 683 -18.11 -18.95 1.58
CA PRO A 683 -17.58 -19.02 2.95
C PRO A 683 -17.46 -17.65 3.64
N VAL A 684 -17.03 -16.63 2.90
CA VAL A 684 -16.93 -15.25 3.42
C VAL A 684 -18.31 -14.73 3.81
N GLU A 685 -19.33 -14.92 2.98
CA GLU A 685 -20.70 -14.54 3.32
C GLU A 685 -21.22 -15.26 4.58
N ALA A 686 -20.93 -16.56 4.70
CA ALA A 686 -21.29 -17.35 5.89
C ALA A 686 -20.60 -16.82 7.17
N LEU A 687 -19.32 -16.46 7.09
CA LEU A 687 -18.57 -15.84 8.19
C LEU A 687 -19.16 -14.48 8.58
N LEU A 688 -19.53 -13.64 7.62
CA LEU A 688 -20.14 -12.33 7.87
C LEU A 688 -21.50 -12.48 8.56
N LYS A 689 -22.32 -13.44 8.13
CA LYS A 689 -23.61 -13.74 8.75
C LYS A 689 -23.43 -14.24 10.19
N ALA A 690 -22.47 -15.13 10.43
CA ALA A 690 -22.15 -15.63 11.77
C ALA A 690 -21.61 -14.53 12.69
N LEU A 691 -20.77 -13.63 12.18
CA LEU A 691 -20.27 -12.47 12.90
C LEU A 691 -21.40 -11.51 13.27
N ALA A 692 -22.31 -11.21 12.35
CA ALA A 692 -23.44 -10.35 12.64
C ALA A 692 -24.39 -10.98 13.69
N GLY A 693 -24.60 -12.29 13.61
CA GLY A 693 -25.38 -13.05 14.59
C GLY A 693 -24.75 -13.06 15.99
N SER A 694 -23.42 -13.24 16.08
CA SER A 694 -22.71 -13.25 17.36
C SER A 694 -22.68 -11.89 18.03
N LEU A 695 -22.49 -10.81 17.26
CA LEU A 695 -22.59 -9.44 17.77
C LEU A 695 -23.99 -9.15 18.30
N SER A 696 -25.05 -9.57 17.59
CA SER A 696 -26.43 -9.40 18.05
C SER A 696 -26.70 -10.13 19.36
N LYS A 697 -26.25 -11.39 19.45
CA LYS A 697 -26.33 -12.19 20.68
C LYS A 697 -25.55 -11.55 21.82
N PHE A 698 -24.32 -11.09 21.55
CA PHE A 698 -23.47 -10.43 22.53
C PHE A 698 -24.11 -9.15 23.08
N LEU A 699 -24.64 -8.27 22.22
CA LEU A 699 -25.28 -7.03 22.67
C LEU A 699 -26.55 -7.30 23.47
N THR A 700 -27.28 -8.37 23.18
CA THR A 700 -28.47 -8.76 23.95
C THR A 700 -28.10 -9.29 25.33
N GLN A 701 -27.06 -10.12 25.43
CA GLN A 701 -26.72 -10.86 26.65
C GLN A 701 -25.66 -10.18 27.54
N ARG A 702 -24.71 -9.47 26.92
CA ARG A 702 -23.47 -8.99 27.54
C ARG A 702 -23.17 -7.51 27.26
N ALA A 703 -24.16 -6.69 26.90
CA ALA A 703 -23.97 -5.24 26.70
C ALA A 703 -23.31 -4.53 27.90
N ALA A 704 -23.50 -5.04 29.13
CA ALA A 704 -22.85 -4.49 30.32
C ALA A 704 -21.32 -4.60 30.28
N GLN A 705 -20.76 -5.63 29.63
CA GLN A 705 -19.31 -5.76 29.46
C GLN A 705 -18.75 -4.69 28.54
N LEU A 706 -19.47 -4.37 27.46
CA LEU A 706 -19.10 -3.26 26.58
C LEU A 706 -19.20 -1.92 27.32
N ALA A 707 -20.24 -1.71 28.12
CA ALA A 707 -20.37 -0.51 28.94
C ALA A 707 -19.21 -0.36 29.96
N ALA A 708 -18.80 -1.46 30.61
CA ALA A 708 -17.66 -1.45 31.53
C ALA A 708 -16.35 -1.12 30.81
N ALA A 709 -16.09 -1.73 29.66
CA ALA A 709 -14.89 -1.45 28.86
C ALA A 709 -14.83 -0.01 28.35
N VAL A 710 -15.98 0.61 28.03
CA VAL A 710 -16.07 2.02 27.64
C VAL A 710 -15.81 2.97 28.83
N ALA A 711 -16.17 2.56 30.05
CA ALA A 711 -16.01 3.38 31.25
C ALA A 711 -14.58 3.40 31.77
N GLU A 712 -13.75 2.43 31.39
CA GLU A 712 -12.34 2.39 31.76
C GLU A 712 -11.57 3.48 30.99
N PRO A 713 -10.71 4.28 31.64
CA PRO A 713 -9.99 5.39 31.01
C PRO A 713 -8.85 4.87 30.12
N ALA A 714 -9.21 4.24 29.01
CA ALA A 714 -8.32 3.73 27.99
C ALA A 714 -8.61 4.41 26.65
N ASN A 715 -7.62 4.45 25.75
CA ASN A 715 -7.79 5.01 24.41
C ASN A 715 -8.67 4.05 23.57
N GLY A 716 -9.99 4.13 23.71
CA GLY A 716 -10.95 3.34 22.93
C GLY A 716 -11.26 1.95 23.46
N VAL A 717 -11.85 1.11 22.62
CA VAL A 717 -12.34 -0.24 22.96
C VAL A 717 -12.02 -1.20 21.82
N THR A 718 -11.60 -2.42 22.15
CA THR A 718 -11.40 -3.48 21.16
C THR A 718 -12.46 -4.58 21.35
N ILE A 719 -13.21 -4.86 20.29
CA ILE A 719 -14.14 -5.98 20.21
C ILE A 719 -13.45 -7.10 19.42
N SER A 720 -13.16 -8.22 20.07
CA SER A 720 -12.56 -9.39 19.43
C SER A 720 -13.62 -10.46 19.19
N ILE A 721 -13.79 -10.84 17.92
CA ILE A 721 -14.66 -11.93 17.48
C ILE A 721 -13.79 -13.10 17.07
N THR A 722 -13.92 -14.24 17.73
CA THR A 722 -13.07 -15.42 17.54
C THR A 722 -13.88 -16.61 17.03
N PHE A 723 -13.57 -17.05 15.82
CA PHE A 723 -14.05 -18.30 15.25
C PHE A 723 -13.08 -19.42 15.59
N GLN A 724 -13.61 -20.54 16.05
CA GLN A 724 -12.85 -21.75 16.40
C GLN A 724 -13.12 -22.85 15.36
N ASP A 725 -12.23 -23.83 15.28
CA ASP A 725 -12.31 -25.00 14.41
C ASP A 725 -12.53 -24.70 12.91
N LEU A 726 -11.94 -23.63 12.40
CA LEU A 726 -12.00 -23.32 10.98
C LEU A 726 -11.23 -24.35 10.16
N THR A 727 -11.98 -25.08 9.33
CA THR A 727 -11.47 -26.05 8.36
C THR A 727 -12.24 -25.86 7.06
N LYS A 728 -11.65 -26.29 5.93
CA LYS A 728 -12.28 -26.18 4.62
C LYS A 728 -13.69 -26.80 4.59
N GLU A 729 -13.87 -27.95 5.25
CA GLU A 729 -15.15 -28.66 5.36
C GLU A 729 -16.20 -27.89 6.20
N LYS A 730 -15.77 -27.30 7.32
CA LYS A 730 -16.65 -26.50 8.19
C LYS A 730 -17.03 -25.15 7.58
N LEU A 731 -16.17 -24.60 6.71
CA LEU A 731 -16.44 -23.38 5.97
C LEU A 731 -17.52 -23.56 4.88
N VAL A 732 -17.63 -24.76 4.31
CA VAL A 732 -18.63 -25.10 3.27
C VAL A 732 -19.98 -25.53 3.88
N SER A 733 -19.98 -26.03 5.11
CA SER A 733 -21.18 -26.53 5.78
C SER A 733 -21.84 -25.45 6.67
N THR A 734 -21.65 -25.53 7.99
CA THR A 734 -22.25 -24.62 8.97
C THR A 734 -21.17 -23.95 9.81
N VAL A 735 -20.99 -22.65 9.62
CA VAL A 735 -20.10 -21.83 10.45
C VAL A 735 -20.71 -21.68 11.84
N GLN A 736 -19.98 -22.11 12.87
CA GLN A 736 -20.38 -21.93 14.26
C GLN A 736 -20.38 -20.45 14.66
N LEU A 737 -21.26 -20.08 15.58
CA LEU A 737 -21.30 -18.73 16.14
C LEU A 737 -19.99 -18.43 16.88
N PRO A 738 -19.23 -17.40 16.47
CA PRO A 738 -17.97 -17.07 17.12
C PRO A 738 -18.18 -16.49 18.52
N GLU A 739 -17.14 -16.61 19.33
CA GLU A 739 -17.09 -15.98 20.65
C GLU A 739 -16.77 -14.49 20.51
N VAL A 740 -17.46 -13.65 21.28
CA VAL A 740 -17.23 -12.20 21.31
C VAL A 740 -16.71 -11.80 22.68
N ALA A 741 -15.55 -11.16 22.70
CA ALA A 741 -14.93 -10.56 23.87
C ALA A 741 -14.73 -9.06 23.66
N VAL A 742 -14.85 -8.27 24.72
CA VAL A 742 -14.65 -6.83 24.69
C VAL A 742 -13.64 -6.43 25.76
N GLN A 743 -12.71 -5.57 25.40
CA GLN A 743 -11.64 -5.10 26.28
C GLN A 743 -11.44 -3.59 26.08
N ALA A 744 -11.07 -2.89 27.15
CA ALA A 744 -10.72 -1.49 27.09
C ALA A 744 -9.35 -1.29 26.42
N GLY A 745 -9.21 -0.18 25.70
CA GLY A 745 -8.00 0.18 24.97
C GLY A 745 -7.81 -0.56 23.64
N TRP A 746 -6.79 -0.13 22.90
CA TRP A 746 -6.33 -0.81 21.69
C TRP A 746 -5.21 -1.76 22.06
N LYS A 747 -5.55 -3.00 22.42
CA LYS A 747 -4.51 -4.02 22.63
C LYS A 747 -3.91 -4.42 21.28
N SER A 748 -2.58 -4.44 21.21
CA SER A 748 -1.86 -5.26 20.24
C SER A 748 -2.02 -6.73 20.66
N SER A 749 -1.97 -7.67 19.72
CA SER A 749 -2.43 -9.05 19.85
C SER A 749 -1.67 -9.95 20.85
N GLY A 750 -0.86 -9.40 21.77
CA GLY A 750 -0.05 -10.12 22.75
C GLY A 750 -0.30 -9.73 24.21
N GLN A 751 -1.46 -9.17 24.56
CA GLN A 751 -1.83 -8.87 25.95
C GLN A 751 -3.18 -9.43 26.37
#